data_AF-A0ABF7PQ58-F1
#
_entry.id   AF-A0ABF7PQ58-F1
#
_cell.length_a   1.000
_cell.length_b   1.000
_cell.length_c   1.000
_cell.angle_alpha   90.00
_cell.angle_beta   90.00
_cell.angle_gamma   90.00
#
_symmetry.space_group_name_H-M   'P 1'
#
loop_
_entity.id
_entity.type
_entity.pdbx_description
1 polymer ?
#
loop_
_entity_poly.entity_id
_entity_poly.type
_entity_poly.pdbx_seq_one_letter_code
_entity_poly.pdbx_strand_id
1 'polypeptide(L)'
;MPSYKSSRVLVRDVPEELVDHYERSHRVAAFFMRLLLAMRREPYSLRMRDGTEREVDLDETDDFLRSAGCEEPDAVSDDLRSFALAVLHQDNPKKRAFLESENCVSILCLEKSASGTRYYKRPGYQLLKKAIEEEWGWDKFEASLLDERTGEVAEKFAALSMEDWRRFFAARDPDDLGRELLKTDTREGMAAALRLRERGVFPVSVPEHLDLDSLKAAMASAAERLKSWLACNQRAVDEKSELRKRFEEALDGVDPEKYALFEKFAAELQQADYNVTKKLVLAVSAKFPATEPSEFKRGVEILKEDGYKPLWEDFRELGFVYLAERKWERRRGGAAVTLCDADDSPIKVRFGLTGRGRKFVLSAAGSRFLITVKLPCGDVGLTAVPSRYFWNPSVGRTTSNSFRIEFTKRTTENRRYVGEVKEIGLVRQRGRYYFFIDYNFDPEEVSDETKVGRAFFRAPLNESRPKPKDKLTVMGIDLGINPAFAFAVCTLGECQDGIRSPVAKMEDVSFDSTGLRGGIGSQKLHREMHNLSDRCFYGARYIRLSKKLRDRGALNDIEARLLEEKYIPGFRIVHIEDADERRRTVGRTVKEIKQEYKRIRHQFYLRYHTSKRDRTELISAEYFRMLFLVKNLRNLLKSWNRYHWTTGDRERRGGNPDELKSYVRYYNNLRMDTLKKLTCAIVRTAKEHGATLVAMENIQRVDRDDEVKRRKENSLLSLWAPGMVLERVEQELKNEGILAWEVDPRHTSQTSCITDEFGYRSLVAKDTFYFEQDRKIHRIDADVNAAINIARRFLTRYRSLTQLWASLLDDGRYLVNVTRQHERAYLELQTGAPAATLNPTAEASYELVGLSPEEEELAQTRIKRKKREPFYRHEGVWLTREKHREQVHELRNQVLALGNAKIPEIRT
;
A
#
# COMPACT_ATOMS: atom_id res chain seq x y z
N MET A 1 -13.47 1.58 -21.51
CA MET A 1 -13.84 0.45 -20.61
C MET A 1 -14.65 0.99 -19.46
N PRO A 2 -15.82 0.40 -19.14
CA PRO A 2 -16.65 0.82 -18.00
C PRO A 2 -15.87 0.73 -16.69
N SER A 3 -16.10 1.68 -15.77
CA SER A 3 -15.51 1.61 -14.44
C SER A 3 -16.33 0.64 -13.57
N TYR A 4 -15.69 -0.44 -13.11
CA TYR A 4 -16.31 -1.39 -12.20
C TYR A 4 -16.23 -0.86 -10.77
N LYS A 5 -17.37 -0.68 -10.11
CA LYS A 5 -17.43 -0.27 -8.70
C LYS A 5 -18.25 -1.26 -7.89
N SER A 6 -17.85 -1.41 -6.64
CA SER A 6 -18.55 -2.21 -5.64
C SER A 6 -18.80 -1.34 -4.42
N SER A 7 -20.06 -1.21 -4.02
CA SER A 7 -20.43 -0.45 -2.84
C SER A 7 -21.13 -1.33 -1.83
N ARG A 8 -20.84 -1.08 -0.54
CA ARG A 8 -21.39 -1.84 0.58
C ARG A 8 -22.55 -1.09 1.20
N VAL A 9 -23.66 -1.79 1.42
CA VAL A 9 -24.80 -1.26 2.17
C VAL A 9 -25.08 -2.17 3.35
N LEU A 10 -25.17 -1.59 4.55
CA LEU A 10 -25.46 -2.33 5.78
C LEU A 10 -26.91 -2.81 5.73
N VAL A 11 -27.14 -4.05 6.15
CA VAL A 11 -28.48 -4.63 6.27
C VAL A 11 -28.85 -4.68 7.75
N ARG A 12 -30.11 -4.36 8.08
CA ARG A 12 -30.68 -4.57 9.41
C ARG A 12 -31.62 -5.76 9.38
N ASP A 13 -31.79 -6.38 10.54
CA ASP A 13 -32.83 -7.39 10.79
C ASP A 13 -32.75 -8.54 9.76
N VAL A 14 -31.56 -9.11 9.62
CA VAL A 14 -31.33 -10.22 8.69
C VAL A 14 -32.08 -11.46 9.19
N PRO A 15 -33.03 -12.00 8.42
CA PRO A 15 -33.80 -13.18 8.82
C PRO A 15 -32.91 -14.41 8.99
N GLU A 16 -33.30 -15.30 9.89
CA GLU A 16 -32.54 -16.50 10.24
C GLU A 16 -32.31 -17.39 9.02
N GLU A 17 -33.28 -17.46 8.10
CA GLU A 17 -33.20 -18.21 6.86
C GLU A 17 -32.06 -17.73 5.95
N LEU A 18 -31.81 -16.41 5.93
CA LEU A 18 -30.70 -15.85 5.14
C LEU A 18 -29.35 -16.07 5.85
N VAL A 19 -29.34 -16.05 7.18
CA VAL A 19 -28.13 -16.39 7.97
C VAL A 19 -27.75 -17.84 7.73
N ASP A 20 -28.70 -18.77 7.83
CA ASP A 20 -28.50 -20.19 7.58
C ASP A 20 -28.06 -20.43 6.13
N HIS A 21 -28.73 -19.82 5.13
CA HIS A 21 -28.30 -19.90 3.74
C HIS A 21 -26.87 -19.39 3.53
N TYR A 22 -26.50 -18.29 4.19
CA TYR A 22 -25.16 -17.73 4.15
C TYR A 22 -24.12 -18.71 4.72
N GLU A 23 -24.40 -19.29 5.89
CA GLU A 23 -23.49 -20.23 6.56
C GLU A 23 -23.35 -21.55 5.78
N ARG A 24 -24.46 -22.11 5.26
CA ARG A 24 -24.42 -23.28 4.37
C ARG A 24 -23.59 -23.02 3.11
N SER A 25 -23.76 -21.85 2.49
CA SER A 25 -22.98 -21.46 1.31
C SER A 25 -21.47 -21.45 1.59
N HIS A 26 -21.04 -21.07 2.80
CA HIS A 26 -19.63 -21.12 3.19
C HIS A 26 -19.12 -22.55 3.40
N ARG A 27 -19.92 -23.40 4.06
CA ARG A 27 -19.56 -24.82 4.26
C ARG A 27 -19.42 -25.55 2.94
N VAL A 28 -20.36 -25.32 2.01
CA VAL A 28 -20.30 -25.89 0.65
C VAL A 28 -19.11 -25.33 -0.14
N ALA A 29 -18.82 -24.03 -0.06
CA ALA A 29 -17.63 -23.48 -0.71
C ALA A 29 -16.32 -24.04 -0.13
N ALA A 30 -16.24 -24.24 1.19
CA ALA A 30 -15.10 -24.88 1.83
C ALA A 30 -14.95 -26.36 1.40
N PHE A 31 -16.07 -27.09 1.27
CA PHE A 31 -16.10 -28.45 0.72
C PHE A 31 -15.56 -28.47 -0.71
N PHE A 32 -16.05 -27.60 -1.60
CA PHE A 32 -15.54 -27.51 -2.97
C PHE A 32 -14.07 -27.12 -3.05
N MET A 33 -13.59 -26.25 -2.15
CA MET A 33 -12.16 -25.96 -2.06
C MET A 33 -11.34 -27.20 -1.70
N ARG A 34 -11.77 -27.99 -0.70
CA ARG A 34 -11.10 -29.23 -0.31
C ARG A 34 -11.13 -30.26 -1.43
N LEU A 35 -12.29 -30.43 -2.09
CA LEU A 35 -12.45 -31.33 -3.22
C LEU A 35 -11.49 -30.99 -4.35
N LEU A 36 -11.46 -29.72 -4.77
CA LEU A 36 -10.55 -29.28 -5.82
C LEU A 36 -9.08 -29.38 -5.43
N LEU A 37 -8.73 -29.16 -4.17
CA LEU A 37 -7.36 -29.35 -3.68
C LEU A 37 -6.95 -30.83 -3.68
N ALA A 38 -7.82 -31.72 -3.20
CA ALA A 38 -7.57 -33.15 -3.18
C ALA A 38 -7.47 -33.73 -4.60
N MET A 39 -8.34 -33.29 -5.51
CA MET A 39 -8.28 -33.68 -6.93
C MET A 39 -6.99 -33.24 -7.64
N ARG A 40 -6.25 -32.25 -7.12
CA ARG A 40 -4.95 -31.87 -7.70
C ARG A 40 -3.84 -32.90 -7.44
N ARG A 41 -4.03 -33.81 -6.48
CA ARG A 41 -3.05 -34.85 -6.11
C ARG A 41 -1.67 -34.28 -5.78
N GLU A 42 -1.65 -33.15 -5.07
CA GLU A 42 -0.42 -32.45 -4.66
C GLU A 42 -0.53 -32.05 -3.18
N PRO A 43 0.51 -32.22 -2.36
CA PRO A 43 0.50 -31.77 -0.98
C PRO A 43 0.36 -30.25 -0.91
N TYR A 44 -0.29 -29.76 0.14
CA TYR A 44 -0.49 -28.33 0.33
C TYR A 44 -0.45 -27.91 1.80
N SER A 45 -0.02 -26.67 2.04
CA SER A 45 -0.04 -26.08 3.38
C SER A 45 -1.41 -25.45 3.66
N LEU A 46 -2.12 -25.95 4.67
CA LEU A 46 -3.39 -25.44 5.14
C LEU A 46 -3.19 -24.51 6.34
N ARG A 47 -3.72 -23.28 6.25
CA ARG A 47 -3.77 -22.33 7.38
C ARG A 47 -5.03 -22.54 8.21
N MET A 48 -4.83 -22.80 9.49
CA MET A 48 -5.85 -22.99 10.51
C MET A 48 -6.35 -21.65 11.08
N ARG A 49 -7.48 -21.66 11.79
CA ARG A 49 -8.11 -20.44 12.36
C ARG A 49 -7.22 -19.74 13.39
N ASP A 50 -6.42 -20.48 14.14
CA ASP A 50 -5.46 -19.93 15.10
C ASP A 50 -4.20 -19.32 14.44
N GLY A 51 -4.10 -19.41 13.11
CA GLY A 51 -2.99 -18.93 12.30
C GLY A 51 -1.84 -19.91 12.16
N THR A 52 -1.92 -21.09 12.76
CA THR A 52 -0.98 -22.19 12.51
C THR A 52 -1.15 -22.72 11.09
N GLU A 53 -0.09 -23.32 10.58
CA GLU A 53 -0.06 -23.93 9.25
C GLU A 53 0.25 -25.41 9.44
N ARG A 54 -0.52 -26.29 8.79
CA ARG A 54 -0.32 -27.74 8.78
C ARG A 54 -0.19 -28.19 7.34
N GLU A 55 0.75 -29.09 7.07
CA GLU A 55 0.85 -29.75 5.78
C GLU A 55 -0.24 -30.81 5.66
N VAL A 56 -0.90 -30.85 4.50
CA VAL A 56 -1.86 -31.88 4.13
C VAL A 56 -1.17 -32.74 3.09
N ASP A 57 -0.93 -34.00 3.43
CA ASP A 57 -0.32 -35.00 2.57
C ASP A 57 -1.35 -35.67 1.65
N LEU A 58 -0.88 -36.61 0.82
CA LEU A 58 -1.75 -37.32 -0.12
C LEU A 58 -2.71 -38.27 0.60
N ASP A 59 -2.29 -38.94 1.66
CA ASP A 59 -3.14 -39.87 2.42
C ASP A 59 -4.38 -39.15 2.98
N GLU A 60 -4.20 -37.96 3.57
CA GLU A 60 -5.32 -37.14 4.03
C GLU A 60 -6.23 -36.66 2.88
N THR A 61 -5.67 -36.35 1.70
CA THR A 61 -6.51 -36.02 0.54
C THR A 61 -7.31 -37.22 0.03
N ASP A 62 -6.76 -38.42 0.15
CA ASP A 62 -7.37 -39.66 -0.34
C ASP A 62 -8.52 -40.08 0.57
N ASP A 63 -8.33 -39.97 1.87
CA ASP A 63 -9.39 -40.16 2.86
C ASP A 63 -10.54 -39.17 2.64
N PHE A 64 -10.23 -37.91 2.30
CA PHE A 64 -11.25 -36.94 1.93
C PHE A 64 -11.98 -37.34 0.65
N LEU A 65 -11.28 -37.76 -0.41
CA LEU A 65 -11.89 -38.19 -1.67
C LEU A 65 -12.78 -39.42 -1.49
N ARG A 66 -12.36 -40.41 -0.70
CA ARG A 66 -13.17 -41.58 -0.31
C ARG A 66 -14.44 -41.16 0.42
N SER A 67 -14.32 -40.24 1.39
CA SER A 67 -15.49 -39.69 2.09
C SER A 67 -16.47 -38.93 1.17
N ALA A 68 -15.97 -38.42 0.04
CA ALA A 68 -16.76 -37.73 -0.97
C ALA A 68 -17.37 -38.67 -2.04
N GLY A 69 -17.08 -39.98 -1.97
CA GLY A 69 -17.61 -41.01 -2.88
C GLY A 69 -16.61 -41.58 -3.89
N CYS A 70 -15.31 -41.27 -3.79
CA CYS A 70 -14.27 -41.81 -4.68
C CYS A 70 -13.57 -43.01 -4.01
N GLU A 71 -14.03 -44.24 -4.27
CA GLU A 71 -13.51 -45.44 -3.60
C GLU A 71 -12.01 -45.70 -3.89
N GLU A 72 -11.58 -45.47 -5.13
CA GLU A 72 -10.20 -45.71 -5.60
C GLU A 72 -9.54 -44.45 -6.19
N PRO A 73 -9.16 -43.44 -5.37
CA PRO A 73 -8.58 -42.19 -5.87
C PRO A 73 -7.35 -42.36 -6.76
N ASP A 74 -6.49 -43.35 -6.47
CA ASP A 74 -5.30 -43.64 -7.27
C ASP A 74 -5.62 -44.12 -8.68
N ALA A 75 -6.66 -44.95 -8.85
CA ALA A 75 -7.06 -45.50 -10.15
C ALA A 75 -7.58 -44.41 -11.12
N VAL A 76 -8.00 -43.27 -10.59
CA VAL A 76 -8.53 -42.11 -11.33
C VAL A 76 -7.68 -40.84 -11.17
N SER A 77 -6.46 -40.95 -10.64
CA SER A 77 -5.62 -39.80 -10.27
C SER A 77 -5.43 -38.79 -11.41
N ASP A 78 -5.13 -39.27 -12.63
CA ASP A 78 -4.94 -38.40 -13.80
C ASP A 78 -6.24 -37.67 -14.19
N ASP A 79 -7.38 -38.36 -14.15
CA ASP A 79 -8.66 -37.76 -14.46
C ASP A 79 -9.07 -36.71 -13.41
N LEU A 80 -8.84 -36.98 -12.13
CA LEU A 80 -9.06 -36.01 -11.05
C LEU A 80 -8.20 -34.76 -11.27
N ARG A 81 -6.92 -34.96 -11.59
CA ARG A 81 -5.97 -33.87 -11.81
C ARG A 81 -6.34 -33.03 -13.02
N SER A 82 -6.61 -33.65 -14.17
CA SER A 82 -7.00 -32.95 -15.40
C SER A 82 -8.31 -32.18 -15.21
N PHE A 83 -9.28 -32.73 -14.47
CA PHE A 83 -10.49 -32.00 -14.11
C PHE A 83 -10.22 -30.79 -13.21
N ALA A 84 -9.45 -30.96 -12.13
CA ALA A 84 -9.12 -29.87 -11.22
C ALA A 84 -8.34 -28.74 -11.94
N LEU A 85 -7.39 -29.09 -12.79
CA LEU A 85 -6.63 -28.13 -13.59
C LEU A 85 -7.53 -27.36 -14.57
N ALA A 86 -8.49 -28.03 -15.22
CA ALA A 86 -9.44 -27.35 -16.09
C ALA A 86 -10.32 -26.35 -15.32
N VAL A 87 -10.76 -26.70 -14.11
CA VAL A 87 -11.50 -25.77 -13.23
C VAL A 87 -10.61 -24.59 -12.79
N LEU A 88 -9.36 -24.88 -12.45
CA LEU A 88 -8.42 -23.95 -11.80
C LEU A 88 -7.48 -23.22 -12.76
N HIS A 89 -7.65 -23.39 -14.08
CA HIS A 89 -6.78 -22.79 -15.08
C HIS A 89 -6.64 -21.27 -14.90
N GLN A 90 -5.39 -20.79 -14.78
CA GLN A 90 -5.05 -19.43 -14.34
C GLN A 90 -5.28 -18.35 -15.41
N ASP A 91 -5.08 -18.67 -16.69
CA ASP A 91 -5.22 -17.69 -17.79
C ASP A 91 -6.66 -17.24 -18.07
N ASN A 92 -7.64 -17.75 -17.32
CA ASN A 92 -9.03 -17.47 -17.61
C ASN A 92 -9.54 -16.24 -16.83
N PRO A 93 -9.98 -15.16 -17.53
CA PRO A 93 -10.51 -13.98 -16.86
C PRO A 93 -11.73 -14.35 -16.00
N LYS A 94 -11.99 -13.59 -14.92
CA LYS A 94 -13.06 -13.84 -13.91
C LYS A 94 -14.42 -14.26 -14.49
N LYS A 95 -14.82 -13.71 -15.65
CA LYS A 95 -16.07 -14.06 -16.33
C LYS A 95 -16.15 -15.53 -16.78
N ARG A 96 -15.02 -16.14 -17.16
CA ARG A 96 -14.96 -17.52 -17.66
C ARG A 96 -14.91 -18.54 -16.53
N ALA A 97 -14.29 -18.20 -15.41
CA ALA A 97 -14.34 -19.01 -14.18
C ALA A 97 -15.78 -19.28 -13.70
N PHE A 98 -16.67 -18.28 -13.80
CA PHE A 98 -18.09 -18.45 -13.47
C PHE A 98 -18.78 -19.46 -14.41
N LEU A 99 -18.67 -19.27 -15.72
CA LEU A 99 -19.25 -20.18 -16.73
C LEU A 99 -18.70 -21.61 -16.59
N GLU A 100 -17.41 -21.76 -16.37
CA GLU A 100 -16.77 -23.07 -16.15
C GLU A 100 -17.28 -23.70 -14.85
N SER A 101 -17.40 -22.93 -13.76
CA SER A 101 -17.94 -23.44 -12.50
C SER A 101 -19.42 -23.83 -12.61
N GLU A 102 -20.25 -23.11 -13.37
CA GLU A 102 -21.66 -23.47 -13.59
C GLU A 102 -21.79 -24.85 -14.24
N ASN A 103 -20.94 -25.11 -15.23
CA ASN A 103 -20.90 -26.36 -15.96
C ASN A 103 -20.32 -27.50 -15.11
N CYS A 104 -19.26 -27.21 -14.35
CA CYS A 104 -18.61 -28.19 -13.50
C CYS A 104 -19.54 -28.67 -12.37
N VAL A 105 -20.26 -27.77 -11.67
CA VAL A 105 -21.24 -28.18 -10.64
C VAL A 105 -22.33 -29.06 -11.24
N SER A 106 -22.79 -28.75 -12.45
CA SER A 106 -23.82 -29.57 -13.09
C SER A 106 -23.31 -30.99 -13.36
N ILE A 107 -22.03 -31.16 -13.69
CA ILE A 107 -21.41 -32.49 -13.87
C ILE A 107 -21.16 -33.18 -12.53
N LEU A 108 -20.67 -32.43 -11.53
CA LEU A 108 -20.31 -32.95 -10.22
C LEU A 108 -21.51 -33.35 -9.36
N CYS A 109 -22.63 -32.66 -9.47
CA CYS A 109 -23.73 -32.74 -8.48
C CYS A 109 -25.03 -33.30 -9.05
N LEU A 110 -25.18 -33.45 -10.37
CA LEU A 110 -26.42 -33.93 -10.98
C LEU A 110 -26.24 -35.30 -11.61
N GLU A 111 -27.04 -36.26 -11.15
CA GLU A 111 -27.08 -37.63 -11.68
C GLU A 111 -27.47 -37.69 -13.17
N LYS A 112 -28.24 -36.70 -13.66
CA LYS A 112 -28.65 -36.54 -15.07
C LYS A 112 -28.41 -35.13 -15.57
N SER A 113 -27.15 -34.76 -15.78
CA SER A 113 -26.82 -33.48 -16.45
C SER A 113 -26.73 -33.62 -17.97
N ALA A 114 -27.53 -32.82 -18.69
CA ALA A 114 -27.39 -32.62 -20.14
C ALA A 114 -26.26 -31.63 -20.51
N SER A 115 -25.53 -31.07 -19.52
CA SER A 115 -24.51 -30.03 -19.75
C SER A 115 -23.34 -30.53 -20.61
N GLY A 116 -22.93 -31.80 -20.45
CA GLY A 116 -21.87 -32.40 -21.28
C GLY A 116 -22.25 -32.52 -22.77
N THR A 117 -23.52 -32.80 -23.07
CA THR A 117 -24.01 -32.94 -24.45
C THR A 117 -24.39 -31.60 -25.12
N ARG A 118 -24.67 -30.53 -24.35
CA ARG A 118 -25.11 -29.22 -24.88
C ARG A 118 -23.99 -28.18 -25.00
N TYR A 119 -22.76 -28.51 -24.62
CA TYR A 119 -21.58 -27.62 -24.70
C TYR A 119 -21.33 -27.08 -26.13
N TYR A 120 -21.93 -27.71 -27.13
CA TYR A 120 -21.79 -27.39 -28.56
C TYR A 120 -22.71 -26.27 -29.08
N LYS A 121 -23.64 -25.71 -28.29
CA LYS A 121 -24.53 -24.62 -28.80
C LYS A 121 -23.85 -23.24 -28.70
N ARG A 122 -23.24 -22.83 -29.81
CA ARG A 122 -22.41 -21.64 -30.08
C ARG A 122 -23.22 -20.33 -30.23
N PRO A 123 -23.05 -19.34 -29.33
CA PRO A 123 -23.57 -17.99 -29.59
C PRO A 123 -22.62 -17.18 -30.50
N GLY A 124 -21.30 -17.29 -30.29
CA GLY A 124 -20.31 -16.47 -31.01
C GLY A 124 -20.24 -16.76 -32.50
N TYR A 125 -20.20 -18.04 -32.89
CA TYR A 125 -20.24 -18.44 -34.30
C TYR A 125 -21.58 -18.09 -34.96
N GLN A 126 -22.71 -18.26 -34.28
CA GLN A 126 -24.02 -17.89 -34.85
C GLN A 126 -24.18 -16.39 -34.99
N LEU A 127 -23.67 -15.59 -34.04
CA LEU A 127 -23.66 -14.13 -34.15
C LEU A 127 -22.70 -13.65 -35.24
N LEU A 128 -21.52 -14.28 -35.38
CA LEU A 128 -20.55 -13.96 -36.43
C LEU A 128 -21.08 -14.37 -37.81
N LYS A 129 -21.60 -15.59 -37.94
CA LYS A 129 -22.24 -16.11 -39.15
C LYS A 129 -23.42 -15.22 -39.55
N LYS A 130 -24.28 -14.85 -38.59
CA LYS A 130 -25.40 -13.94 -38.83
C LYS A 130 -24.94 -12.53 -39.24
N ALA A 131 -23.90 -11.97 -38.60
CA ALA A 131 -23.35 -10.67 -38.98
C ALA A 131 -22.73 -10.71 -40.39
N ILE A 132 -22.00 -11.77 -40.73
CA ILE A 132 -21.44 -12.00 -42.07
C ILE A 132 -22.57 -12.17 -43.10
N GLU A 133 -23.61 -12.93 -42.78
CA GLU A 133 -24.79 -13.16 -43.63
C GLU A 133 -25.62 -11.89 -43.84
N GLU A 134 -25.82 -11.08 -42.80
CA GLU A 134 -26.67 -9.89 -42.84
C GLU A 134 -25.97 -8.65 -43.39
N GLU A 135 -24.69 -8.42 -43.07
CA GLU A 135 -24.00 -7.19 -43.49
C GLU A 135 -23.24 -7.36 -44.80
N TRP A 136 -22.56 -8.48 -45.01
CA TRP A 136 -21.59 -8.61 -46.11
C TRP A 136 -22.01 -9.62 -47.19
N GLY A 137 -22.76 -10.65 -46.82
CA GLY A 137 -22.96 -11.84 -47.65
C GLY A 137 -21.71 -12.72 -47.65
N TRP A 138 -21.88 -14.03 -47.48
CA TRP A 138 -20.77 -14.97 -47.31
C TRP A 138 -19.75 -14.90 -48.45
N ASP A 139 -20.22 -14.81 -49.70
CA ASP A 139 -19.36 -14.82 -50.89
C ASP A 139 -18.45 -13.56 -50.97
N LYS A 140 -18.94 -12.40 -50.51
CA LYS A 140 -18.15 -11.15 -50.47
C LYS A 140 -17.13 -11.15 -49.35
N PHE A 141 -17.48 -11.73 -48.20
CA PHE A 141 -16.55 -11.86 -47.09
C PHE A 141 -15.39 -12.80 -47.44
N GLU A 142 -15.70 -13.94 -48.05
CA GLU A 142 -14.69 -14.91 -48.50
C GLU A 142 -13.78 -14.30 -49.58
N ALA A 143 -14.35 -13.54 -50.54
CA ALA A 143 -13.57 -12.79 -51.52
C ALA A 143 -12.66 -11.73 -50.89
N SER A 144 -13.13 -11.03 -49.83
CA SER A 144 -12.34 -10.01 -49.12
C SER A 144 -11.18 -10.58 -48.32
N LEU A 145 -11.29 -11.81 -47.81
CA LEU A 145 -10.20 -12.49 -47.08
C LEU A 145 -9.08 -12.99 -48.00
N LEU A 146 -9.37 -13.18 -49.28
CA LEU A 146 -8.41 -13.59 -50.30
C LEU A 146 -7.69 -12.39 -50.94
N ASP A 147 -8.14 -11.16 -50.69
CA ASP A 147 -7.49 -9.95 -51.13
C ASP A 147 -6.51 -9.46 -50.04
N GLU A 148 -5.20 -9.58 -50.30
CA GLU A 148 -4.13 -9.19 -49.36
C GLU A 148 -4.14 -7.71 -48.96
N ARG A 149 -5.01 -6.88 -49.57
CA ARG A 149 -5.07 -5.43 -49.36
C ARG A 149 -6.06 -4.96 -48.29
N THR A 150 -6.95 -5.80 -47.77
CA THR A 150 -7.94 -5.34 -46.77
C THR A 150 -7.40 -5.42 -45.34
N GLY A 151 -6.42 -4.57 -45.02
CA GLY A 151 -5.88 -4.40 -43.66
C GLY A 151 -6.92 -3.91 -42.64
N GLU A 152 -7.99 -3.25 -43.09
CA GLU A 152 -9.06 -2.72 -42.23
C GLU A 152 -9.94 -3.81 -41.59
N VAL A 153 -10.13 -4.94 -42.27
CA VAL A 153 -10.89 -6.07 -41.73
C VAL A 153 -10.06 -6.82 -40.68
N ALA A 154 -8.76 -7.00 -40.95
CA ALA A 154 -7.83 -7.61 -40.01
C ALA A 154 -7.68 -6.79 -38.71
N GLU A 155 -7.65 -5.45 -38.80
CA GLU A 155 -7.56 -4.57 -37.61
C GLU A 155 -8.81 -4.61 -36.72
N LYS A 156 -10.02 -4.74 -37.29
CA LYS A 156 -11.26 -4.87 -36.50
C LYS A 156 -11.39 -6.23 -35.80
N PHE A 157 -10.68 -7.25 -36.28
CA PHE A 157 -10.74 -8.64 -35.78
C PHE A 157 -9.40 -9.16 -35.23
N ALA A 158 -8.48 -8.26 -34.84
CA ALA A 158 -7.06 -8.48 -34.53
C ALA A 158 -6.71 -9.38 -33.32
N ALA A 159 -7.58 -10.30 -32.90
CA ALA A 159 -7.30 -11.24 -31.81
C ALA A 159 -6.81 -12.62 -32.28
N LEU A 160 -6.86 -12.92 -33.58
CA LEU A 160 -6.48 -14.21 -34.15
C LEU A 160 -5.41 -14.00 -35.23
N SER A 161 -4.40 -14.88 -35.28
CA SER A 161 -3.38 -14.83 -36.32
C SER A 161 -3.98 -15.20 -37.69
N MET A 162 -3.35 -14.79 -38.80
CA MET A 162 -3.77 -15.20 -40.14
C MET A 162 -3.76 -16.73 -40.32
N GLU A 163 -2.95 -17.44 -39.54
CA GLU A 163 -2.90 -18.90 -39.55
C GLU A 163 -4.09 -19.52 -38.81
N ASP A 164 -4.53 -18.92 -37.70
CA ASP A 164 -5.78 -19.29 -37.03
C ASP A 164 -7.00 -19.03 -37.93
N TRP A 165 -6.99 -17.95 -38.70
CA TRP A 165 -8.03 -17.67 -39.70
C TRP A 165 -8.02 -18.68 -40.85
N ARG A 166 -6.84 -19.07 -41.36
CA ARG A 166 -6.74 -20.13 -42.39
C ARG A 166 -7.22 -21.49 -41.87
N ARG A 167 -6.90 -21.86 -40.63
CA ARG A 167 -7.45 -23.06 -39.97
C ARG A 167 -8.96 -22.95 -39.74
N PHE A 168 -9.43 -21.76 -39.34
CA PHE A 168 -10.84 -21.42 -39.16
C PHE A 168 -11.67 -21.65 -40.44
N PHE A 169 -11.13 -21.34 -41.62
CA PHE A 169 -11.80 -21.55 -42.91
C PHE A 169 -11.54 -22.92 -43.55
N ALA A 170 -10.44 -23.60 -43.22
CA ALA A 170 -10.14 -24.95 -43.72
C ALA A 170 -10.98 -26.06 -43.05
N ALA A 171 -11.49 -25.83 -41.84
CA ALA A 171 -12.37 -26.76 -41.12
C ALA A 171 -13.76 -26.83 -41.80
N ARG A 172 -13.95 -27.82 -42.69
CA ARG A 172 -15.20 -28.05 -43.44
C ARG A 172 -16.40 -28.40 -42.55
N ASP A 173 -16.16 -28.93 -41.35
CA ASP A 173 -17.20 -29.21 -40.35
C ASP A 173 -17.08 -28.20 -39.20
N PRO A 174 -18.14 -27.41 -38.91
CA PRO A 174 -18.20 -26.60 -37.71
C PRO A 174 -17.78 -27.39 -36.47
N ASP A 175 -18.18 -28.65 -36.31
CA ASP A 175 -17.88 -29.49 -35.13
C ASP A 175 -16.41 -29.85 -34.96
N ASP A 176 -15.58 -29.76 -36.01
CA ASP A 176 -14.13 -29.91 -35.90
C ASP A 176 -13.48 -28.61 -35.40
N LEU A 177 -13.97 -27.45 -35.83
CA LEU A 177 -13.50 -26.14 -35.34
C LEU A 177 -13.83 -25.90 -33.86
N GLY A 178 -15.01 -26.35 -33.42
CA GLY A 178 -15.38 -26.34 -31.99
C GLY A 178 -14.47 -27.24 -31.15
N ARG A 179 -13.93 -28.31 -31.75
CA ARG A 179 -12.96 -29.23 -31.12
C ARG A 179 -11.54 -28.67 -31.08
N GLU A 180 -11.15 -27.78 -32.00
CA GLU A 180 -9.84 -27.11 -32.02
C GLU A 180 -9.78 -25.81 -31.18
N LEU A 181 -10.84 -25.00 -31.14
CA LEU A 181 -10.86 -23.71 -30.42
C LEU A 181 -11.04 -23.84 -28.89
N LEU A 182 -11.51 -24.99 -28.41
CA LEU A 182 -11.40 -25.33 -27.00
C LEU A 182 -9.92 -25.61 -26.72
N LYS A 183 -9.28 -24.77 -25.89
CA LYS A 183 -7.94 -25.09 -25.34
C LYS A 183 -7.96 -26.56 -24.90
N THR A 184 -6.96 -27.32 -25.33
CA THR A 184 -6.77 -28.76 -25.04
C THR A 184 -7.18 -29.10 -23.62
N ASP A 185 -6.79 -28.27 -22.67
CA ASP A 185 -6.97 -28.47 -21.24
C ASP A 185 -8.45 -28.41 -20.79
N THR A 186 -9.28 -27.56 -21.41
CA THR A 186 -10.72 -27.50 -21.08
C THR A 186 -11.46 -28.71 -21.62
N ARG A 187 -11.04 -29.21 -22.79
CA ARG A 187 -11.58 -30.42 -23.40
C ARG A 187 -11.19 -31.66 -22.60
N GLU A 188 -9.92 -31.76 -22.23
CA GLU A 188 -9.40 -32.85 -21.43
C GLU A 188 -10.07 -32.88 -20.05
N GLY A 189 -10.23 -31.73 -19.39
CA GLY A 189 -10.94 -31.67 -18.12
C GLY A 189 -12.40 -32.09 -18.20
N MET A 190 -13.13 -31.72 -19.26
CA MET A 190 -14.51 -32.17 -19.46
C MET A 190 -14.58 -33.67 -19.79
N ALA A 191 -13.65 -34.19 -20.59
CA ALA A 191 -13.55 -35.62 -20.86
C ALA A 191 -13.22 -36.41 -19.60
N ALA A 192 -12.29 -35.92 -18.78
CA ALA A 192 -11.96 -36.48 -17.47
C ALA A 192 -13.18 -36.46 -16.55
N ALA A 193 -13.96 -35.39 -16.53
CA ALA A 193 -15.20 -35.32 -15.74
C ALA A 193 -16.23 -36.40 -16.15
N LEU A 194 -16.33 -36.69 -17.45
CA LEU A 194 -17.20 -37.76 -17.95
C LEU A 194 -16.67 -39.15 -17.55
N ARG A 195 -15.37 -39.40 -17.69
CA ARG A 195 -14.73 -40.67 -17.27
C ARG A 195 -14.87 -40.91 -15.77
N LEU A 196 -14.68 -39.87 -14.95
CA LEU A 196 -14.91 -39.93 -13.50
C LEU A 196 -16.36 -40.33 -13.18
N ARG A 197 -17.32 -39.79 -13.93
CA ARG A 197 -18.74 -40.15 -13.77
C ARG A 197 -19.03 -41.57 -14.20
N GLU A 198 -18.46 -42.03 -15.32
CA GLU A 198 -18.60 -43.43 -15.79
C GLU A 198 -18.03 -44.44 -14.78
N ARG A 199 -16.99 -44.04 -14.04
CA ARG A 199 -16.37 -44.80 -12.96
C ARG A 199 -17.09 -44.66 -11.60
N GLY A 200 -18.25 -44.00 -11.55
CA GLY A 200 -19.03 -43.85 -10.33
C GLY A 200 -18.48 -42.84 -9.31
N VAL A 201 -17.43 -42.08 -9.66
CA VAL A 201 -16.87 -41.04 -8.78
C VAL A 201 -17.82 -39.84 -8.64
N PHE A 202 -18.68 -39.61 -9.65
CA PHE A 202 -19.71 -38.58 -9.64
C PHE A 202 -21.12 -39.17 -9.77
N PRO A 203 -22.15 -38.55 -9.14
CA PRO A 203 -22.10 -37.27 -8.43
C PRO A 203 -21.44 -37.35 -7.05
N VAL A 204 -20.73 -36.30 -6.64
CA VAL A 204 -20.19 -36.21 -5.27
C VAL A 204 -21.30 -35.91 -4.27
N SER A 205 -21.20 -36.51 -3.09
CA SER A 205 -22.11 -36.20 -1.98
C SER A 205 -21.78 -34.82 -1.41
N VAL A 206 -22.63 -33.82 -1.65
CA VAL A 206 -22.48 -32.48 -1.07
C VAL A 206 -23.13 -32.48 0.31
N PRO A 207 -22.43 -32.01 1.37
CA PRO A 207 -22.89 -32.18 2.76
C PRO A 207 -24.13 -31.35 3.15
N GLU A 208 -24.60 -30.45 2.28
CA GLU A 208 -25.67 -29.50 2.59
C GLU A 208 -26.64 -29.37 1.41
N HIS A 209 -27.93 -29.30 1.71
CA HIS A 209 -28.97 -29.05 0.71
C HIS A 209 -28.96 -27.56 0.32
N LEU A 210 -28.37 -27.25 -0.83
CA LEU A 210 -28.51 -25.98 -1.54
C LEU A 210 -29.18 -26.21 -2.89
N ASP A 211 -29.92 -25.22 -3.38
CA ASP A 211 -30.36 -25.25 -4.78
C ASP A 211 -29.16 -25.24 -5.72
N LEU A 212 -29.35 -25.78 -6.92
CA LEU A 212 -28.30 -25.94 -7.92
C LEU A 212 -27.54 -24.63 -8.20
N ASP A 213 -28.23 -23.49 -8.22
CA ASP A 213 -27.59 -22.23 -8.53
C ASP A 213 -26.79 -21.68 -7.33
N SER A 214 -27.19 -21.97 -6.10
CA SER A 214 -26.37 -21.68 -4.91
C SER A 214 -25.15 -22.61 -4.81
N LEU A 215 -25.27 -23.88 -5.23
CA LEU A 215 -24.10 -24.77 -5.41
C LEU A 215 -23.12 -24.20 -6.42
N LYS A 216 -23.60 -23.74 -7.59
CA LYS A 216 -22.79 -23.07 -8.61
C LYS A 216 -22.07 -21.83 -8.06
N ALA A 217 -22.78 -20.97 -7.33
CA ALA A 217 -22.20 -19.77 -6.73
C ALA A 217 -21.12 -20.09 -5.68
N ALA A 218 -21.33 -21.14 -4.87
CA ALA A 218 -20.35 -21.62 -3.89
C ALA A 218 -19.10 -22.18 -4.58
N MET A 219 -19.27 -23.00 -5.62
CA MET A 219 -18.16 -23.53 -6.43
C MET A 219 -17.40 -22.42 -7.16
N ALA A 220 -18.09 -21.44 -7.73
CA ALA A 220 -17.45 -20.27 -8.36
C ALA A 220 -16.58 -19.52 -7.36
N SER A 221 -17.08 -19.31 -6.14
CA SER A 221 -16.34 -18.64 -5.06
C SER A 221 -15.14 -19.46 -4.58
N ALA A 222 -15.28 -20.78 -4.49
CA ALA A 222 -14.19 -21.71 -4.18
C ALA A 222 -13.09 -21.66 -5.25
N ALA A 223 -13.48 -21.78 -6.53
CA ALA A 223 -12.57 -21.75 -7.67
C ALA A 223 -11.82 -20.41 -7.79
N GLU A 224 -12.51 -19.27 -7.62
CA GLU A 224 -11.85 -17.95 -7.62
C GLU A 224 -10.79 -17.82 -6.52
N ARG A 225 -11.11 -18.33 -5.31
CA ARG A 225 -10.18 -18.29 -4.18
C ARG A 225 -8.97 -19.19 -4.42
N LEU A 226 -9.18 -20.39 -4.97
CA LEU A 226 -8.09 -21.30 -5.32
C LEU A 226 -7.25 -20.78 -6.49
N LYS A 227 -7.83 -20.16 -7.53
CA LYS A 227 -7.08 -19.49 -8.61
C LYS A 227 -6.18 -18.38 -8.06
N SER A 228 -6.73 -17.56 -7.16
CA SER A 228 -5.93 -16.51 -6.49
C SER A 228 -4.81 -17.13 -5.64
N TRP A 229 -5.09 -18.23 -4.92
CA TRP A 229 -4.09 -18.94 -4.14
C TRP A 229 -3.00 -19.54 -5.02
N LEU A 230 -3.35 -20.19 -6.14
CA LEU A 230 -2.39 -20.76 -7.09
C LEU A 230 -1.47 -19.71 -7.68
N ALA A 231 -2.00 -18.55 -8.08
CA ALA A 231 -1.18 -17.44 -8.56
C ALA A 231 -0.22 -16.91 -7.48
N CYS A 232 -0.67 -16.85 -6.22
CA CYS A 232 0.21 -16.50 -5.09
C CYS A 232 1.23 -17.60 -4.78
N ASN A 233 0.85 -18.87 -4.91
CA ASN A 233 1.71 -20.02 -4.68
C ASN A 233 2.83 -20.05 -5.73
N GLN A 234 2.49 -19.92 -7.01
CA GLN A 234 3.47 -19.84 -8.10
C GLN A 234 4.45 -18.70 -7.89
N ARG A 235 3.96 -17.48 -7.60
CA ARG A 235 4.85 -16.34 -7.30
C ARG A 235 5.77 -16.60 -6.10
N ALA A 236 5.30 -17.31 -5.08
CA ALA A 236 6.12 -17.64 -3.92
C ALA A 236 7.22 -18.65 -4.28
N VAL A 237 6.90 -19.66 -5.11
CA VAL A 237 7.85 -20.63 -5.67
C VAL A 237 8.88 -19.91 -6.54
N ASP A 238 8.44 -19.09 -7.49
CA ASP A 238 9.29 -18.32 -8.40
C ASP A 238 10.22 -17.39 -7.62
N GLU A 239 9.70 -16.64 -6.64
CA GLU A 239 10.50 -15.75 -5.80
C GLU A 239 11.51 -16.52 -4.95
N LYS A 240 11.16 -17.71 -4.43
CA LYS A 240 12.11 -18.53 -3.68
C LYS A 240 13.21 -19.08 -4.59
N SER A 241 12.86 -19.50 -5.82
CA SER A 241 13.81 -19.97 -6.82
C SER A 241 14.76 -18.85 -7.27
N GLU A 242 14.23 -17.65 -7.51
CA GLU A 242 15.02 -16.46 -7.86
C GLU A 242 15.94 -16.03 -6.71
N LEU A 243 15.46 -16.08 -5.46
CA LEU A 243 16.30 -15.81 -4.29
C LEU A 243 17.42 -16.85 -4.12
N ARG A 244 17.13 -18.12 -4.40
CA ARG A 244 18.13 -19.19 -4.41
C ARG A 244 19.21 -18.91 -5.46
N LYS A 245 18.79 -18.62 -6.70
CA LYS A 245 19.70 -18.29 -7.80
C LYS A 245 20.59 -17.10 -7.45
N ARG A 246 20.03 -16.01 -6.92
CA ARG A 246 20.80 -14.83 -6.48
C ARG A 246 21.76 -15.14 -5.33
N PHE A 247 21.39 -16.06 -4.44
CA PHE A 247 22.28 -16.52 -3.39
C PHE A 247 23.43 -17.34 -3.97
N GLU A 248 23.16 -18.30 -4.86
CA GLU A 248 24.17 -19.10 -5.55
C GLU A 248 25.12 -18.21 -6.38
N GLU A 249 24.61 -17.21 -7.10
CA GLU A 249 25.40 -16.21 -7.83
C GLU A 249 26.23 -15.32 -6.90
N ALA A 250 25.70 -14.94 -5.74
CA ALA A 250 26.44 -14.12 -4.78
C ALA A 250 27.47 -14.94 -3.99
N LEU A 251 27.28 -16.26 -3.88
CA LEU A 251 28.23 -17.18 -3.28
C LEU A 251 29.38 -17.50 -4.26
N ASP A 252 29.13 -17.42 -5.57
CA ASP A 252 30.17 -17.57 -6.58
C ASP A 252 31.22 -16.44 -6.47
N GLY A 253 32.49 -16.82 -6.29
CA GLY A 253 33.59 -15.89 -6.03
C GLY A 253 33.86 -15.58 -4.55
N VAL A 254 33.02 -16.08 -3.62
CA VAL A 254 33.28 -15.98 -2.19
C VAL A 254 34.14 -17.15 -1.70
N ASP A 255 35.20 -16.84 -0.96
CA ASP A 255 36.05 -17.83 -0.29
C ASP A 255 35.23 -18.65 0.74
N PRO A 256 35.08 -19.98 0.55
CA PRO A 256 34.30 -20.82 1.44
C PRO A 256 34.77 -20.80 2.90
N GLU A 257 36.08 -20.68 3.14
CA GLU A 257 36.63 -20.63 4.50
C GLU A 257 36.24 -19.33 5.21
N LYS A 258 36.28 -18.21 4.48
CA LYS A 258 35.84 -16.90 5.00
C LYS A 258 34.33 -16.87 5.22
N TYR A 259 33.53 -17.49 4.36
CA TYR A 259 32.09 -17.59 4.56
C TYR A 259 31.74 -18.42 5.79
N ALA A 260 32.37 -19.59 5.97
CA ALA A 260 32.20 -20.40 7.18
C ALA A 260 32.61 -19.63 8.45
N LEU A 261 33.69 -18.86 8.38
CA LEU A 261 34.10 -17.98 9.47
C LEU A 261 33.08 -16.87 9.74
N PHE A 262 32.45 -16.32 8.70
CA PHE A 262 31.36 -15.35 8.83
C PHE A 262 30.10 -15.96 9.46
N GLU A 263 29.74 -17.19 9.12
CA GLU A 263 28.63 -17.90 9.77
C GLU A 263 28.88 -18.10 11.27
N LYS A 264 30.11 -18.44 11.64
CA LYS A 264 30.52 -18.52 13.06
C LYS A 264 30.36 -17.17 13.77
N PHE A 265 30.84 -16.09 13.15
CA PHE A 265 30.63 -14.72 13.64
C PHE A 265 29.13 -14.41 13.83
N ALA A 266 28.30 -14.77 12.84
CA ALA A 266 26.86 -14.52 12.89
C ALA A 266 26.17 -15.33 14.01
N ALA A 267 26.60 -16.57 14.23
CA ALA A 267 26.12 -17.44 15.31
C ALA A 267 26.50 -16.88 16.70
N GLU A 268 27.74 -16.43 16.90
CA GLU A 268 28.18 -15.79 18.15
C GLU A 268 27.43 -14.46 18.41
N LEU A 269 27.21 -13.69 17.35
CA LEU A 269 26.38 -12.48 17.43
C LEU A 269 24.94 -12.82 17.84
N GLN A 270 24.39 -13.93 17.35
CA GLN A 270 23.06 -14.45 17.72
C GLN A 270 23.01 -14.95 19.16
N GLN A 271 24.05 -15.63 19.64
CA GLN A 271 24.18 -16.02 21.05
C GLN A 271 24.22 -14.80 21.98
N ALA A 272 24.71 -13.65 21.49
CA ALA A 272 24.69 -12.37 22.19
C ALA A 272 23.35 -11.60 22.07
N ASP A 273 22.27 -12.22 21.58
CA ASP A 273 20.95 -11.63 21.27
C ASP A 273 20.92 -10.62 20.09
N TYR A 274 21.95 -10.61 19.23
CA TYR A 274 22.02 -9.71 18.08
C TYR A 274 21.87 -10.50 16.77
N ASN A 275 21.58 -9.84 15.65
CA ASN A 275 21.53 -10.50 14.34
C ASN A 275 22.37 -9.69 13.36
N VAL A 276 22.96 -10.37 12.38
CA VAL A 276 23.50 -9.69 11.21
C VAL A 276 22.33 -9.02 10.47
N THR A 277 22.48 -7.72 10.21
CA THR A 277 21.48 -6.90 9.50
C THR A 277 22.18 -6.14 8.38
N LYS A 278 21.45 -5.74 7.32
CA LYS A 278 22.01 -4.89 6.25
C LYS A 278 22.62 -3.61 6.83
N LYS A 279 22.02 -3.08 7.89
CA LYS A 279 22.58 -1.95 8.64
C LYS A 279 23.97 -2.24 9.15
N LEU A 280 24.18 -3.37 9.87
CA LEU A 280 25.47 -3.77 10.46
C LEU A 280 26.52 -4.06 9.39
N VAL A 281 26.11 -4.57 8.24
CA VAL A 281 27.00 -4.75 7.09
C VAL A 281 27.52 -3.40 6.60
N LEU A 282 26.62 -2.47 6.23
CA LEU A 282 26.99 -1.17 5.65
C LEU A 282 27.82 -0.29 6.59
N ALA A 283 27.33 -0.18 7.81
CA ALA A 283 28.01 0.18 9.04
C ALA A 283 29.51 -0.15 9.12
N VAL A 284 29.85 -1.45 9.17
CA VAL A 284 31.21 -1.93 9.31
C VAL A 284 32.03 -1.54 8.08
N SER A 285 31.46 -1.67 6.88
CA SER A 285 32.10 -1.27 5.63
C SER A 285 32.43 0.24 5.56
N ALA A 286 31.62 1.07 6.20
CA ALA A 286 31.81 2.52 6.24
C ALA A 286 32.84 2.99 7.28
N LYS A 287 33.54 2.07 7.98
CA LYS A 287 34.56 2.37 9.01
C LYS A 287 34.05 3.35 10.08
N PHE A 288 32.97 2.95 10.74
CA PHE A 288 32.12 3.74 11.64
C PHE A 288 32.72 4.87 12.52
N PRO A 289 31.96 5.97 12.72
CA PRO A 289 32.11 6.90 13.85
C PRO A 289 31.47 6.37 15.16
N ALA A 290 32.00 6.80 16.31
CA ALA A 290 31.76 6.26 17.67
C ALA A 290 30.34 6.46 18.29
N THR A 291 29.35 6.98 17.57
CA THR A 291 28.06 7.42 18.13
C THR A 291 26.86 6.52 17.81
N GLU A 292 27.09 5.35 17.22
CA GLU A 292 26.03 4.44 16.75
C GLU A 292 25.47 3.51 17.86
N PRO A 293 24.26 2.94 17.69
CA PRO A 293 23.60 2.04 18.65
C PRO A 293 24.47 0.88 19.16
N SER A 294 24.20 0.43 20.40
CA SER A 294 24.96 -0.61 21.09
C SER A 294 25.08 -1.94 20.34
N GLU A 295 24.13 -2.26 19.46
CA GLU A 295 24.17 -3.46 18.60
C GLU A 295 25.35 -3.43 17.62
N PHE A 296 25.68 -2.25 17.08
CA PHE A 296 26.83 -2.07 16.19
C PHE A 296 28.14 -2.15 16.95
N LYS A 297 28.18 -1.57 18.15
CA LYS A 297 29.37 -1.63 19.01
C LYS A 297 29.72 -3.09 19.34
N ARG A 298 28.74 -3.91 19.72
CA ARG A 298 29.00 -5.32 20.02
C ARG A 298 29.41 -6.13 18.78
N GLY A 299 28.76 -5.92 17.64
CA GLY A 299 29.16 -6.57 16.39
C GLY A 299 30.61 -6.21 15.99
N VAL A 300 31.00 -4.94 16.15
CA VAL A 300 32.37 -4.48 15.90
C VAL A 300 33.35 -5.02 16.94
N GLU A 301 32.96 -5.16 18.21
CA GLU A 301 33.81 -5.76 19.26
C GLU A 301 34.14 -7.22 18.94
N ILE A 302 33.14 -8.04 18.61
CA ILE A 302 33.34 -9.45 18.22
C ILE A 302 34.22 -9.49 16.96
N LEU A 303 33.95 -8.66 15.97
CA LEU A 303 34.70 -8.63 14.71
C LEU A 303 36.18 -8.22 14.90
N LYS A 304 36.53 -7.56 16.01
CA LYS A 304 37.92 -7.20 16.35
C LYS A 304 38.70 -8.32 17.02
N GLU A 305 38.04 -9.36 17.49
CA GLU A 305 38.70 -10.54 18.06
C GLU A 305 39.59 -11.19 16.99
N ASP A 306 40.76 -11.70 17.39
CA ASP A 306 41.79 -12.16 16.45
C ASP A 306 41.28 -13.21 15.45
N GLY A 307 40.32 -14.03 15.86
CA GLY A 307 39.69 -15.04 15.01
C GLY A 307 38.86 -14.48 13.85
N TYR A 308 38.39 -13.24 13.90
CA TYR A 308 37.48 -12.65 12.89
C TYR A 308 38.11 -11.53 12.06
N LYS A 309 39.34 -11.13 12.36
CA LYS A 309 40.10 -10.14 11.57
C LYS A 309 40.11 -10.43 10.06
N PRO A 310 40.23 -11.69 9.58
CA PRO A 310 40.18 -11.97 8.14
C PRO A 310 38.88 -11.55 7.45
N LEU A 311 37.79 -11.39 8.18
CA LEU A 311 36.50 -10.96 7.63
C LEU A 311 36.46 -9.46 7.31
N TRP A 312 37.39 -8.64 7.80
CA TRP A 312 37.25 -7.18 7.79
C TRP A 312 37.19 -6.58 6.38
N GLU A 313 37.98 -7.12 5.45
CA GLU A 313 38.07 -6.65 4.07
C GLU A 313 36.82 -7.05 3.27
N ASP A 314 36.31 -8.27 3.51
CA ASP A 314 35.21 -8.86 2.75
C ASP A 314 33.85 -8.79 3.48
N PHE A 315 33.79 -8.13 4.66
CA PHE A 315 32.62 -8.13 5.55
C PHE A 315 31.34 -7.67 4.83
N ARG A 316 31.50 -6.73 3.89
CA ARG A 316 30.39 -6.21 3.09
C ARG A 316 29.77 -7.32 2.25
N GLU A 317 30.60 -7.99 1.47
CA GLU A 317 30.21 -9.02 0.50
C GLU A 317 29.66 -10.24 1.23
N LEU A 318 30.45 -10.79 2.17
CA LEU A 318 30.05 -11.92 3.03
C LEU A 318 28.73 -11.63 3.76
N GLY A 319 28.58 -10.42 4.28
CA GLY A 319 27.36 -9.98 4.95
C GLY A 319 26.14 -9.93 4.03
N PHE A 320 26.29 -9.49 2.78
CA PHE A 320 25.19 -9.50 1.81
C PHE A 320 24.83 -10.91 1.36
N VAL A 321 25.82 -11.79 1.17
CA VAL A 321 25.59 -13.21 0.86
C VAL A 321 24.85 -13.91 1.99
N TYR A 322 25.29 -13.74 3.23
CA TYR A 322 24.59 -14.25 4.41
C TYR A 322 23.15 -13.72 4.51
N LEU A 323 22.93 -12.43 4.25
CA LEU A 323 21.56 -11.87 4.27
C LEU A 323 20.69 -12.43 3.12
N ALA A 324 21.27 -12.72 1.95
CA ALA A 324 20.57 -13.35 0.84
C ALA A 324 20.17 -14.79 1.20
N GLU A 325 21.09 -15.58 1.77
CA GLU A 325 20.85 -16.93 2.29
C GLU A 325 19.69 -16.92 3.30
N ARG A 326 19.77 -16.10 4.36
CA ARG A 326 18.73 -16.04 5.39
C ARG A 326 17.39 -15.54 4.84
N LYS A 327 17.40 -14.71 3.79
CA LYS A 327 16.16 -14.29 3.10
C LYS A 327 15.55 -15.46 2.32
N TRP A 328 16.38 -16.25 1.63
CA TRP A 328 15.96 -17.46 0.91
C TRP A 328 15.43 -18.55 1.85
N GLU A 329 16.15 -18.91 2.91
CA GLU A 329 15.75 -19.92 3.90
C GLU A 329 14.40 -19.58 4.55
N ARG A 330 14.21 -18.31 4.92
CA ARG A 330 12.96 -17.82 5.53
C ARG A 330 11.82 -17.70 4.52
N ARG A 331 12.10 -17.67 3.21
CA ARG A 331 11.05 -17.58 2.19
C ARG A 331 10.37 -18.94 2.10
N ARG A 332 9.04 -18.90 2.18
CA ARG A 332 8.22 -20.10 2.10
C ARG A 332 8.33 -20.72 0.70
N GLY A 333 8.34 -22.05 0.63
CA GLY A 333 8.28 -22.77 -0.64
C GLY A 333 6.92 -22.69 -1.33
N GLY A 334 5.89 -22.16 -0.67
CA GLY A 334 4.56 -22.00 -1.22
C GLY A 334 3.69 -21.08 -0.36
N ALA A 335 2.52 -20.73 -0.89
CA ALA A 335 1.49 -20.01 -0.15
C ALA A 335 0.61 -21.00 0.63
N ALA A 336 0.27 -20.70 1.88
CA ALA A 336 -0.71 -21.49 2.61
C ALA A 336 -2.13 -21.17 2.11
N VAL A 337 -2.94 -22.21 1.88
CA VAL A 337 -4.36 -22.05 1.54
C VAL A 337 -5.16 -21.80 2.82
N THR A 338 -6.17 -20.92 2.75
CA THR A 338 -7.12 -20.70 3.85
C THR A 338 -8.50 -21.02 3.33
N LEU A 339 -9.17 -22.02 3.90
CA LEU A 339 -10.51 -22.43 3.51
C LEU A 339 -11.54 -21.34 3.81
N CYS A 340 -12.69 -21.43 3.13
CA CYS A 340 -13.80 -20.52 3.39
C CYS A 340 -14.37 -20.74 4.80
N ASP A 341 -14.68 -19.65 5.47
CA ASP A 341 -15.28 -19.68 6.79
C ASP A 341 -16.20 -18.46 6.98
N ALA A 342 -17.40 -18.64 7.53
CA ALA A 342 -18.40 -17.58 7.62
C ALA A 342 -17.95 -16.37 8.46
N ASP A 343 -17.06 -16.57 9.43
CA ASP A 343 -16.61 -15.54 10.37
C ASP A 343 -15.16 -15.10 10.13
N ASP A 344 -14.25 -16.05 9.89
CA ASP A 344 -12.81 -15.79 9.78
C ASP A 344 -12.34 -15.53 8.35
N SER A 345 -13.00 -16.13 7.37
CA SER A 345 -12.59 -16.13 5.97
C SER A 345 -13.78 -16.07 5.01
N PRO A 346 -14.65 -15.06 5.15
CA PRO A 346 -15.94 -15.06 4.46
C PRO A 346 -15.78 -14.89 2.95
N ILE A 347 -16.58 -15.63 2.20
CA ILE A 347 -16.82 -15.39 0.78
C ILE A 347 -18.00 -14.44 0.60
N LYS A 348 -18.06 -13.84 -0.59
CA LYS A 348 -19.24 -13.11 -1.04
C LYS A 348 -20.26 -14.14 -1.54
N VAL A 349 -21.34 -14.36 -0.80
CA VAL A 349 -22.46 -15.20 -1.26
C VAL A 349 -23.20 -14.43 -2.34
N ARG A 350 -23.09 -14.90 -3.58
CA ARG A 350 -23.56 -14.17 -4.77
C ARG A 350 -25.01 -14.47 -5.08
N PHE A 351 -25.78 -13.42 -5.30
CA PHE A 351 -27.12 -13.45 -5.87
C PHE A 351 -27.03 -12.85 -7.27
N GLY A 352 -26.80 -13.71 -8.26
CA GLY A 352 -26.57 -13.31 -9.64
C GLY A 352 -27.86 -12.96 -10.40
N LEU A 353 -27.65 -12.25 -11.51
CA LEU A 353 -28.57 -12.17 -12.65
C LEU A 353 -28.18 -13.28 -13.64
N THR A 354 -28.16 -14.54 -13.21
CA THR A 354 -27.84 -15.64 -14.13
C THR A 354 -28.98 -15.77 -15.14
N GLY A 355 -28.66 -16.19 -16.37
CA GLY A 355 -29.58 -16.21 -17.51
C GLY A 355 -30.84 -17.09 -17.37
N ARG A 356 -31.12 -17.62 -16.17
CA ARG A 356 -32.30 -18.45 -15.86
C ARG A 356 -33.24 -17.84 -14.80
N GLY A 357 -32.99 -16.61 -14.33
CA GLY A 357 -33.96 -15.89 -13.48
C GLY A 357 -33.30 -14.96 -12.48
N ARG A 358 -34.01 -13.88 -12.14
CA ARG A 358 -33.55 -12.92 -11.13
C ARG A 358 -33.61 -13.57 -9.74
N LYS A 359 -32.45 -13.84 -9.14
CA LYS A 359 -32.34 -14.26 -7.73
C LYS A 359 -32.45 -13.08 -6.76
N PHE A 360 -32.54 -11.85 -7.27
CA PHE A 360 -32.89 -10.71 -6.44
C PHE A 360 -33.75 -9.68 -7.18
N VAL A 361 -34.54 -8.94 -6.42
CA VAL A 361 -35.21 -7.72 -6.87
C VAL A 361 -34.60 -6.56 -6.10
N LEU A 362 -34.04 -5.58 -6.83
CA LEU A 362 -33.58 -4.32 -6.27
C LEU A 362 -34.63 -3.25 -6.58
N SER A 363 -35.12 -2.58 -5.55
CA SER A 363 -35.95 -1.37 -5.68
C SER A 363 -35.48 -0.30 -4.71
N ALA A 364 -35.93 0.93 -4.94
CA ALA A 364 -35.66 2.05 -4.04
C ALA A 364 -36.94 2.43 -3.27
N ALA A 365 -36.79 2.70 -1.97
CA ALA A 365 -37.83 3.25 -1.12
C ALA A 365 -37.27 4.48 -0.39
N GLY A 366 -37.46 5.65 -1.00
CA GLY A 366 -36.87 6.91 -0.53
C GLY A 366 -35.35 6.88 -0.59
N SER A 367 -34.70 6.94 0.58
CA SER A 367 -33.22 6.91 0.71
C SER A 367 -32.63 5.51 0.93
N ARG A 368 -33.45 4.46 0.79
CA ARG A 368 -33.08 3.08 1.08
C ARG A 368 -33.22 2.21 -0.16
N PHE A 369 -32.42 1.14 -0.21
CA PHE A 369 -32.71 0.02 -1.11
C PHE A 369 -33.59 -0.99 -0.38
N LEU A 370 -34.56 -1.52 -1.10
CA LEU A 370 -35.22 -2.76 -0.77
C LEU A 370 -34.61 -3.84 -1.67
N ILE A 371 -34.06 -4.88 -1.03
CA ILE A 371 -33.41 -5.99 -1.69
C ILE A 371 -34.21 -7.23 -1.33
N THR A 372 -34.94 -7.79 -2.29
CA THR A 372 -35.59 -9.09 -2.12
C THR A 372 -34.69 -10.15 -2.70
N VAL A 373 -34.30 -11.14 -1.90
CA VAL A 373 -33.47 -12.27 -2.35
C VAL A 373 -34.37 -13.50 -2.45
N LYS A 374 -34.29 -14.22 -3.56
CA LYS A 374 -35.04 -15.47 -3.73
C LYS A 374 -34.25 -16.63 -3.16
N LEU A 375 -34.77 -17.25 -2.11
CA LEU A 375 -34.20 -18.45 -1.48
C LEU A 375 -35.11 -19.66 -1.74
N PRO A 376 -34.62 -20.90 -1.57
CA PRO A 376 -35.45 -22.11 -1.70
C PRO A 376 -36.68 -22.12 -0.76
N CYS A 377 -36.56 -21.47 0.41
CA CYS A 377 -37.64 -21.35 1.39
C CYS A 377 -38.61 -20.19 1.12
N GLY A 378 -38.37 -19.38 0.08
CA GLY A 378 -39.19 -18.22 -0.28
C GLY A 378 -38.40 -16.95 -0.54
N ASP A 379 -39.13 -15.89 -0.91
CA ASP A 379 -38.56 -14.56 -1.16
C ASP A 379 -38.32 -13.82 0.17
N VAL A 380 -37.06 -13.45 0.44
CA VAL A 380 -36.65 -12.74 1.66
C VAL A 380 -36.43 -11.26 1.36
N GLY A 381 -37.34 -10.41 1.83
CA GLY A 381 -37.26 -8.96 1.70
C GLY A 381 -36.35 -8.33 2.77
N LEU A 382 -35.39 -7.51 2.33
CA LEU A 382 -34.41 -6.87 3.20
C LEU A 382 -34.38 -5.37 2.95
N THR A 383 -34.35 -4.60 4.03
CA THR A 383 -34.19 -3.15 3.95
C THR A 383 -32.74 -2.78 4.22
N ALA A 384 -32.09 -2.18 3.22
CA ALA A 384 -30.75 -1.67 3.38
C ALA A 384 -30.79 -0.33 4.14
N VAL A 385 -29.87 -0.15 5.08
CA VAL A 385 -29.72 1.11 5.82
C VAL A 385 -29.33 2.22 4.85
N PRO A 386 -29.90 3.44 4.97
CA PRO A 386 -29.51 4.56 4.11
C PRO A 386 -28.00 4.75 4.11
N SER A 387 -27.41 4.68 2.92
CA SER A 387 -25.98 4.94 2.72
C SER A 387 -25.81 6.36 2.23
N ARG A 388 -24.88 7.12 2.82
CA ARG A 388 -24.51 8.44 2.28
C ARG A 388 -23.93 8.35 0.87
N TYR A 389 -23.43 7.18 0.47
CA TYR A 389 -22.92 6.92 -0.87
C TYR A 389 -24.03 6.82 -1.91
N PHE A 390 -25.17 6.24 -1.54
CA PHE A 390 -26.34 6.07 -2.39
C PHE A 390 -27.44 7.01 -1.88
N TRP A 391 -27.23 8.31 -2.04
CA TRP A 391 -28.24 9.28 -1.63
C TRP A 391 -29.29 9.40 -2.73
N ASN A 392 -30.58 9.38 -2.34
CA ASN A 392 -31.72 9.36 -3.25
C ASN A 392 -31.55 8.36 -4.41
N PRO A 393 -31.32 7.07 -4.12
CA PRO A 393 -31.17 6.10 -5.18
C PRO A 393 -32.51 5.94 -5.90
N SER A 394 -32.47 5.89 -7.22
CA SER A 394 -33.56 5.41 -8.07
C SER A 394 -33.08 4.15 -8.78
N VAL A 395 -33.99 3.18 -8.93
CA VAL A 395 -33.69 1.91 -9.58
C VAL A 395 -34.68 1.73 -10.72
N GLY A 396 -34.19 1.88 -11.94
CA GLY A 396 -34.92 1.61 -13.16
C GLY A 396 -34.63 0.20 -13.68
N ARG A 397 -35.53 -0.33 -14.51
CA ARG A 397 -35.24 -1.53 -15.31
C ARG A 397 -34.69 -1.09 -16.66
N THR A 398 -33.53 -1.60 -17.06
CA THR A 398 -32.96 -1.42 -18.41
C THR A 398 -33.38 -2.54 -19.34
N THR A 399 -33.29 -3.78 -18.86
CA THR A 399 -33.65 -4.99 -19.61
C THR A 399 -34.34 -6.02 -18.70
N SER A 400 -34.74 -7.17 -19.26
CA SER A 400 -35.25 -8.30 -18.48
C SER A 400 -34.23 -8.80 -17.45
N ASN A 401 -32.93 -8.57 -17.65
CA ASN A 401 -31.86 -9.16 -16.83
C ASN A 401 -30.91 -8.15 -16.19
N SER A 402 -31.15 -6.83 -16.26
CA SER A 402 -30.32 -5.85 -15.56
C SER A 402 -31.10 -4.71 -14.93
N PHE A 403 -30.52 -4.15 -13.86
CA PHE A 403 -31.07 -2.98 -13.16
C PHE A 403 -30.21 -1.76 -13.48
N ARG A 404 -30.85 -0.69 -13.94
CA ARG A 404 -30.25 0.63 -13.98
C ARG A 404 -30.34 1.21 -12.58
N ILE A 405 -29.20 1.46 -11.96
CA ILE A 405 -29.13 2.20 -10.72
C ILE A 405 -28.73 3.62 -11.03
N GLU A 406 -29.45 4.55 -10.43
CA GLU A 406 -29.10 5.94 -10.45
C GLU A 406 -29.10 6.46 -9.03
N PHE A 407 -28.13 7.30 -8.70
CA PHE A 407 -28.09 7.91 -7.39
C PHE A 407 -27.29 9.20 -7.43
N THR A 408 -27.60 10.08 -6.49
CA THR A 408 -26.76 11.24 -6.21
C THR A 408 -25.73 10.83 -5.18
N LYS A 409 -24.45 11.09 -5.43
CA LYS A 409 -23.46 11.01 -4.35
C LYS A 409 -23.60 12.31 -3.56
N ARG A 410 -23.83 12.23 -2.25
CA ARG A 410 -23.89 13.40 -1.38
C ARG A 410 -22.48 13.95 -1.13
N THR A 411 -21.87 14.46 -2.20
CA THR A 411 -20.65 15.30 -2.22
C THR A 411 -21.06 16.76 -2.44
N THR A 412 -20.10 17.68 -2.37
CA THR A 412 -20.32 19.12 -2.63
C THR A 412 -21.02 19.38 -3.97
N GLU A 413 -20.79 18.54 -4.97
CA GLU A 413 -21.31 18.73 -6.34
C GLU A 413 -22.70 18.11 -6.61
N ASN A 414 -23.32 17.36 -5.67
CA ASN A 414 -24.60 16.66 -5.88
C ASN A 414 -24.71 15.92 -7.24
N ARG A 415 -23.60 15.35 -7.72
CA ARG A 415 -23.55 14.71 -9.04
C ARG A 415 -24.40 13.45 -9.08
N ARG A 416 -25.17 13.32 -10.15
CA ARG A 416 -25.99 12.14 -10.49
C ARG A 416 -25.10 11.11 -11.18
N TYR A 417 -25.11 9.90 -10.67
CA TYR A 417 -24.41 8.76 -11.25
C TYR A 417 -25.44 7.80 -11.81
N VAL A 418 -25.19 7.27 -13.00
CA VAL A 418 -26.06 6.30 -13.67
C VAL A 418 -25.24 5.10 -14.06
N GLY A 419 -25.64 3.92 -13.60
CA GLY A 419 -24.92 2.67 -13.87
C GLY A 419 -25.83 1.47 -14.00
N GLU A 420 -25.24 0.34 -14.35
CA GLU A 420 -25.91 -0.95 -14.47
C GLU A 420 -25.43 -1.89 -13.37
N VAL A 421 -26.35 -2.39 -12.53
CA VAL A 421 -26.06 -3.38 -11.51
C VAL A 421 -25.83 -4.73 -12.16
N LYS A 422 -24.67 -5.31 -11.88
CA LYS A 422 -24.24 -6.62 -12.38
C LYS A 422 -24.55 -7.75 -11.43
N GLU A 423 -24.32 -7.52 -10.14
CA GLU A 423 -24.37 -8.58 -9.14
C GLU A 423 -24.63 -7.96 -7.76
N ILE A 424 -25.38 -8.66 -6.93
CA ILE A 424 -25.43 -8.39 -5.50
C ILE A 424 -24.82 -9.59 -4.77
N GLY A 425 -24.05 -9.35 -3.71
CA GLY A 425 -23.68 -10.45 -2.82
C GLY A 425 -23.66 -10.04 -1.36
N LEU A 426 -23.88 -11.02 -0.50
CA LEU A 426 -23.93 -10.85 0.95
C LEU A 426 -22.59 -11.26 1.56
N VAL A 427 -22.12 -10.46 2.50
CA VAL A 427 -20.92 -10.74 3.29
C VAL A 427 -21.20 -10.39 4.75
N ARG A 428 -20.83 -11.29 5.66
CA ARG A 428 -20.79 -11.05 7.10
C ARG A 428 -19.43 -10.47 7.46
N GLN A 429 -19.44 -9.32 8.14
CA GLN A 429 -18.24 -8.69 8.66
C GLN A 429 -18.50 -8.22 10.09
N ARG A 430 -17.86 -8.90 11.07
CA ARG A 430 -17.97 -8.59 12.51
C ARG A 430 -19.41 -8.70 13.03
N GLY A 431 -20.09 -9.80 12.73
CA GLY A 431 -21.47 -10.04 13.14
C GLY A 431 -22.50 -9.10 12.50
N ARG A 432 -22.12 -8.38 11.44
CA ARG A 432 -23.04 -7.53 10.65
C ARG A 432 -23.00 -7.95 9.20
N TYR A 433 -24.15 -7.86 8.55
CA TYR A 433 -24.30 -8.24 7.16
C TYR A 433 -24.30 -7.02 6.25
N TYR A 434 -23.62 -7.16 5.12
CA TYR A 434 -23.50 -6.13 4.11
C TYR A 434 -23.85 -6.72 2.75
N PHE A 435 -24.69 -6.02 2.00
CA PHE A 435 -24.81 -6.24 0.57
C PHE A 435 -23.74 -5.46 -0.17
N PHE A 436 -23.02 -6.15 -1.03
CA PHE A 436 -22.11 -5.62 -2.02
C PHE A 436 -22.88 -5.51 -3.33
N ILE A 437 -23.17 -4.29 -3.74
CA ILE A 437 -23.81 -4.00 -5.03
C ILE A 437 -22.69 -3.67 -6.00
N ASP A 438 -22.48 -4.56 -6.96
CA ASP A 438 -21.50 -4.40 -8.01
C ASP A 438 -22.19 -3.82 -9.23
N TYR A 439 -21.70 -2.68 -9.70
CA TYR A 439 -22.28 -1.96 -10.81
C TYR A 439 -21.21 -1.38 -11.72
N ASN A 440 -21.54 -1.29 -12.99
CA ASN A 440 -20.78 -0.55 -13.97
C ASN A 440 -21.30 0.87 -14.01
N PHE A 441 -20.39 1.84 -14.00
CA PHE A 441 -20.73 3.17 -14.51
C PHE A 441 -20.19 3.32 -15.91
N ASP A 442 -21.01 3.92 -16.77
CA ASP A 442 -20.52 4.58 -17.94
C ASP A 442 -19.73 5.79 -17.42
N PRO A 443 -18.38 5.78 -17.54
CA PRO A 443 -17.66 7.02 -17.29
C PRO A 443 -18.23 8.06 -18.26
N GLU A 444 -18.29 9.33 -17.85
CA GLU A 444 -18.48 10.40 -18.84
C GLU A 444 -17.51 10.17 -19.98
N GLU A 445 -17.96 10.43 -21.22
CA GLU A 445 -17.11 10.26 -22.38
C GLU A 445 -15.75 10.91 -22.09
N VAL A 446 -14.71 10.10 -22.23
CA VAL A 446 -13.34 10.57 -22.02
C VAL A 446 -13.16 11.78 -22.91
N SER A 447 -12.94 12.94 -22.28
CA SER A 447 -12.87 14.21 -22.98
C SER A 447 -11.84 14.14 -24.11
N ASP A 448 -12.04 14.88 -25.20
CA ASP A 448 -11.11 14.82 -26.34
C ASP A 448 -9.69 15.26 -25.92
N GLU A 449 -9.56 16.17 -24.96
CA GLU A 449 -8.28 16.57 -24.36
C GLU A 449 -7.57 15.40 -23.67
N THR A 450 -8.34 14.48 -23.07
CA THR A 450 -7.80 13.28 -22.44
C THR A 450 -7.30 12.27 -23.48
N LYS A 451 -7.99 12.15 -24.62
CA LYS A 451 -7.52 11.32 -25.75
C LYS A 451 -6.23 11.91 -26.33
N VAL A 452 -6.16 13.23 -26.47
CA VAL A 452 -4.97 13.97 -26.89
C VAL A 452 -3.80 13.74 -25.93
N GLY A 453 -4.01 13.79 -24.61
CA GLY A 453 -2.98 13.50 -23.62
C GLY A 453 -2.37 12.09 -23.77
N ARG A 454 -3.19 11.08 -24.08
CA ARG A 454 -2.70 9.71 -24.37
C ARG A 454 -1.93 9.64 -25.69
N ALA A 455 -2.43 10.30 -26.73
CA ALA A 455 -1.77 10.35 -28.04
C ALA A 455 -0.41 11.06 -27.95
N PHE A 456 -0.35 12.18 -27.24
CA PHE A 456 0.87 12.95 -27.00
C PHE A 456 1.98 12.10 -26.38
N PHE A 457 1.67 11.12 -25.53
CA PHE A 457 2.67 10.23 -24.94
C PHE A 457 3.07 9.07 -25.85
N ARG A 458 2.10 8.46 -26.54
CA ARG A 458 2.36 7.34 -27.44
C ARG A 458 3.19 7.74 -28.66
N ALA A 459 3.16 9.03 -29.03
CA ALA A 459 4.03 9.56 -30.07
C ALA A 459 5.52 9.28 -29.75
N PRO A 460 6.26 8.60 -30.63
CA PRO A 460 7.71 8.46 -30.57
C PRO A 460 8.37 9.83 -30.39
N LEU A 461 9.54 9.85 -29.72
CA LEU A 461 10.29 11.09 -29.46
C LEU A 461 10.66 11.88 -30.74
N ASN A 462 10.66 11.20 -31.89
CA ASN A 462 11.14 11.67 -33.18
C ASN A 462 10.02 12.08 -34.14
N GLU A 463 8.74 11.83 -33.80
CA GLU A 463 7.61 12.21 -34.65
C GLU A 463 7.12 13.63 -34.32
N SER A 464 6.58 14.31 -35.34
CA SER A 464 5.91 15.61 -35.16
C SER A 464 4.77 15.42 -34.17
N ARG A 465 4.92 16.03 -32.99
CA ARG A 465 3.92 15.93 -31.93
C ARG A 465 2.59 16.38 -32.49
N PRO A 466 1.48 15.67 -32.22
CA PRO A 466 0.17 16.23 -32.51
C PRO A 466 0.11 17.57 -31.78
N LYS A 467 0.06 18.67 -32.55
CA LYS A 467 -0.21 19.99 -31.99
C LYS A 467 -1.60 19.84 -31.37
N PRO A 468 -1.71 19.80 -30.03
CA PRO A 468 -3.01 19.64 -29.43
C PRO A 468 -3.80 20.88 -29.86
N LYS A 469 -4.92 20.68 -30.57
CA LYS A 469 -5.81 21.80 -30.91
C LYS A 469 -6.38 22.44 -29.64
N ASP A 470 -6.37 21.67 -28.54
CA ASP A 470 -6.85 22.04 -27.23
C ASP A 470 -5.72 22.21 -26.21
N LYS A 471 -6.01 23.00 -25.17
CA LYS A 471 -5.10 23.35 -24.08
C LYS A 471 -4.78 22.11 -23.22
N LEU A 472 -3.52 21.64 -23.20
CA LEU A 472 -3.09 20.55 -22.29
C LEU A 472 -2.67 21.12 -20.94
N THR A 473 -3.45 20.86 -19.89
CA THR A 473 -3.17 21.32 -18.52
C THR A 473 -2.70 20.16 -17.64
N VAL A 474 -1.44 20.24 -17.19
CA VAL A 474 -0.79 19.22 -16.37
C VAL A 474 -0.64 19.73 -14.94
N MET A 475 -1.19 19.00 -13.98
CA MET A 475 -1.00 19.28 -12.55
C MET A 475 0.07 18.35 -11.96
N GLY A 476 1.21 18.89 -11.55
CA GLY A 476 2.21 18.16 -10.76
C GLY A 476 1.82 18.16 -9.29
N ILE A 477 1.97 17.03 -8.60
CA ILE A 477 1.67 16.88 -7.17
C ILE A 477 2.89 16.35 -6.43
N ASP A 478 3.35 17.12 -5.46
CA ASP A 478 4.26 16.65 -4.42
C ASP A 478 3.50 16.26 -3.15
N LEU A 479 3.90 15.13 -2.57
CA LEU A 479 3.17 14.43 -1.52
C LEU A 479 3.95 14.53 -0.19
N GLY A 480 3.60 15.54 0.62
CA GLY A 480 4.31 15.90 1.86
C GLY A 480 3.51 15.68 3.16
N ILE A 481 4.13 15.78 4.34
CA ILE A 481 3.38 15.66 5.62
C ILE A 481 2.72 16.98 6.04
N ASN A 482 3.35 18.09 5.68
CA ASN A 482 2.91 19.43 6.01
C ASN A 482 3.50 20.43 4.99
N PRO A 483 2.75 20.81 3.94
CA PRO A 483 1.35 20.45 3.65
C PRO A 483 1.16 18.96 3.30
N ALA A 484 -0.09 18.49 3.34
CA ALA A 484 -0.43 17.11 3.00
C ALA A 484 -0.23 16.80 1.50
N PHE A 485 -0.27 17.81 0.64
CA PHE A 485 0.27 17.79 -0.71
C PHE A 485 0.50 19.24 -1.14
N ALA A 486 1.47 19.45 -2.02
CA ALA A 486 1.63 20.68 -2.79
C ALA A 486 1.31 20.36 -4.25
N PHE A 487 0.83 21.36 -4.99
CA PHE A 487 0.55 21.17 -6.41
C PHE A 487 0.99 22.38 -7.22
N ALA A 488 1.28 22.13 -8.49
CA ALA A 488 1.56 23.16 -9.49
C ALA A 488 0.85 22.78 -10.78
N VAL A 489 0.19 23.75 -11.41
CA VAL A 489 -0.52 23.55 -12.67
C VAL A 489 0.27 24.23 -13.78
N CYS A 490 0.70 23.45 -14.76
CA CYS A 490 1.39 23.92 -15.94
C CYS A 490 0.49 23.72 -17.15
N THR A 491 0.26 24.78 -17.91
CA THR A 491 -0.49 24.66 -19.15
C THR A 491 0.42 24.80 -20.36
N LEU A 492 0.36 23.85 -21.29
CA LEU A 492 0.87 24.05 -22.64
C LEU A 492 -0.11 24.93 -23.41
N GLY A 493 0.22 26.21 -23.54
CA GLY A 493 -0.38 27.10 -24.54
C GLY A 493 0.12 26.79 -25.96
N GLU A 494 -0.47 27.45 -26.96
CA GLU A 494 0.01 27.40 -28.35
C GLU A 494 1.51 27.74 -28.37
N CYS A 495 2.34 26.76 -28.70
CA CYS A 495 3.76 27.00 -28.97
C CYS A 495 3.83 27.97 -30.16
N GLN A 496 4.11 29.25 -29.89
CA GLN A 496 4.54 30.16 -30.94
C GLN A 496 5.78 29.54 -31.60
N ASP A 497 5.66 29.28 -32.89
CA ASP A 497 6.63 28.53 -33.69
C ASP A 497 8.05 29.12 -33.49
N GLY A 498 8.99 28.33 -32.97
CA GLY A 498 10.42 28.67 -33.00
C GLY A 498 11.25 28.46 -31.73
N ILE A 499 10.66 28.26 -30.54
CA ILE A 499 11.46 28.10 -29.31
C ILE A 499 11.86 26.63 -29.11
N ARG A 500 13.15 26.34 -29.29
CA ARG A 500 13.82 25.07 -28.95
C ARG A 500 13.91 24.87 -27.43
N SER A 501 12.77 24.70 -26.79
CA SER A 501 12.56 24.00 -25.51
C SER A 501 11.16 24.41 -25.03
N PRO A 502 10.24 23.47 -24.73
CA PRO A 502 8.98 23.82 -24.10
C PRO A 502 9.25 24.12 -22.62
N VAL A 503 9.91 25.24 -22.35
CA VAL A 503 9.86 25.86 -21.03
C VAL A 503 8.55 26.62 -21.01
N ALA A 504 7.53 26.05 -20.36
CA ALA A 504 6.33 26.82 -20.04
C ALA A 504 6.79 28.14 -19.42
N LYS A 505 6.33 29.28 -19.96
CA LYS A 505 6.64 30.57 -19.33
C LYS A 505 6.12 30.50 -17.90
N MET A 506 6.93 30.90 -16.93
CA MET A 506 6.60 30.82 -15.51
C MET A 506 5.30 31.59 -15.16
N GLU A 507 4.94 32.55 -16.03
CA GLU A 507 3.72 33.36 -16.01
C GLU A 507 2.42 32.53 -16.18
N ASP A 508 2.48 31.32 -16.77
CA ASP A 508 1.33 30.41 -16.94
C ASP A 508 1.21 29.35 -15.82
N VAL A 509 2.01 29.46 -14.76
CA VAL A 509 2.03 28.52 -13.63
C VAL A 509 1.19 29.07 -12.47
N SER A 510 -0.03 28.57 -12.31
CA SER A 510 -0.78 28.79 -11.07
C SER A 510 -0.29 27.79 -10.01
N PHE A 511 0.20 28.30 -8.88
CA PHE A 511 0.57 27.49 -7.73
C PHE A 511 -0.21 27.94 -6.49
N ASP A 512 -0.60 26.97 -5.67
CA ASP A 512 -1.19 27.23 -4.37
C ASP A 512 -0.63 26.25 -3.34
N SER A 513 0.11 26.77 -2.37
CA SER A 513 0.56 25.98 -1.21
C SER A 513 -0.49 25.96 -0.08
N THR A 514 -1.58 26.72 -0.23
CA THR A 514 -2.63 26.89 0.80
C THR A 514 -3.69 25.81 0.77
N GLY A 515 -3.78 25.01 -0.31
CA GLY A 515 -4.80 23.98 -0.53
C GLY A 515 -5.08 23.06 0.66
N LEU A 516 -4.11 22.88 1.58
CA LEU A 516 -4.31 22.25 2.89
C LEU A 516 -3.41 22.83 4.01
N ARG A 517 -3.04 24.12 3.98
CA ARG A 517 -2.48 24.78 5.19
C ARG A 517 -3.61 24.85 6.21
N GLY A 518 -3.77 23.78 6.99
CA GLY A 518 -4.88 23.62 7.91
C GLY A 518 -5.07 24.90 8.70
N GLY A 519 -6.23 25.55 8.50
CA GLY A 519 -6.52 26.86 9.09
C GLY A 519 -6.09 26.86 10.54
N ILE A 520 -5.20 27.81 10.89
CA ILE A 520 -4.36 27.85 12.10
C ILE A 520 -5.04 27.03 13.20
N GLY A 521 -4.62 25.76 13.31
CA GLY A 521 -5.09 24.86 14.33
C GLY A 521 -4.97 25.56 15.68
N SER A 522 -5.86 25.29 16.64
CA SER A 522 -5.58 25.72 18.01
C SER A 522 -4.20 25.15 18.37
N GLN A 523 -3.17 26.00 18.43
CA GLN A 523 -1.80 25.58 18.74
C GLN A 523 -1.76 24.77 20.04
N LYS A 524 -2.78 24.96 20.91
CA LYS A 524 -3.06 24.13 22.08
C LYS A 524 -3.31 22.66 21.72
N LEU A 525 -4.33 22.33 20.91
CA LEU A 525 -4.63 20.95 20.54
C LEU A 525 -3.45 20.27 19.83
N HIS A 526 -2.73 21.02 18.98
CA HIS A 526 -1.48 20.56 18.36
C HIS A 526 -0.42 20.14 19.39
N ARG A 527 -0.15 21.01 20.37
CA ARG A 527 0.81 20.74 21.44
C ARG A 527 0.35 19.56 22.30
N GLU A 528 -0.93 19.48 22.65
CA GLU A 528 -1.50 18.37 23.41
C GLU A 528 -1.34 17.02 22.69
N MET A 529 -1.67 16.94 21.40
CA MET A 529 -1.47 15.73 20.60
C MET A 529 0.01 15.32 20.53
N HIS A 530 0.91 16.30 20.33
CA HIS A 530 2.35 16.05 20.27
C HIS A 530 2.89 15.52 21.61
N ASN A 531 2.57 16.20 22.71
CA ASN A 531 3.01 15.81 24.05
C ASN A 531 2.50 14.42 24.43
N LEU A 532 1.22 14.12 24.17
CA LEU A 532 0.66 12.80 24.45
C LEU A 532 1.29 11.71 23.57
N SER A 533 1.57 12.04 22.30
CA SER A 533 2.24 11.13 21.36
C SER A 533 3.65 10.77 21.86
N ASP A 534 4.42 11.76 22.31
CA ASP A 534 5.76 11.54 22.88
C ASP A 534 5.68 10.68 24.14
N ARG A 535 4.76 10.97 25.06
CA ARG A 535 4.53 10.13 26.25
C ARG A 535 4.19 8.68 25.87
N CYS A 536 3.39 8.46 24.83
CA CYS A 536 3.10 7.11 24.33
C CYS A 536 4.36 6.43 23.78
N PHE A 537 5.16 7.14 22.97
CA PHE A 537 6.39 6.62 22.39
C PHE A 537 7.41 6.23 23.46
N TYR A 538 7.68 7.14 24.40
CA TYR A 538 8.62 6.92 25.49
C TYR A 538 8.11 5.87 26.48
N GLY A 539 6.83 5.86 26.83
CA GLY A 539 6.24 4.80 27.66
C GLY A 539 6.39 3.41 27.03
N ALA A 540 6.15 3.28 25.72
CA ALA A 540 6.37 2.02 25.00
C ALA A 540 7.84 1.60 24.98
N ARG A 541 8.77 2.57 24.93
CA ARG A 541 10.21 2.32 25.00
C ARG A 541 10.63 1.87 26.40
N TYR A 542 10.16 2.57 27.44
CA TYR A 542 10.40 2.25 28.84
C TYR A 542 9.96 0.81 29.17
N ILE A 543 8.75 0.42 28.79
CA ILE A 543 8.23 -0.94 29.00
C ILE A 543 9.13 -1.99 28.31
N ARG A 544 9.59 -1.73 27.08
CA ARG A 544 10.47 -2.65 26.34
C ARG A 544 11.86 -2.76 26.96
N LEU A 545 12.45 -1.64 27.39
CA LEU A 545 13.76 -1.62 28.04
C LEU A 545 13.71 -2.29 29.41
N SER A 546 12.67 -2.00 30.20
CA SER A 546 12.44 -2.62 31.50
C SER A 546 12.32 -4.14 31.38
N LYS A 547 11.69 -4.64 30.32
CA LYS A 547 11.64 -6.08 30.03
C LYS A 547 13.04 -6.64 29.76
N LYS A 548 13.76 -6.06 28.79
CA LYS A 548 15.10 -6.51 28.40
C LYS A 548 16.11 -6.51 29.55
N LEU A 549 16.09 -5.46 30.39
CA LEU A 549 17.07 -5.29 31.46
C LEU A 549 16.75 -6.18 32.68
N ARG A 550 15.47 -6.42 32.97
CA ARG A 550 15.07 -7.46 33.94
C ARG A 550 15.53 -8.84 33.48
N ASP A 551 15.29 -9.19 32.21
CA ASP A 551 15.69 -10.49 31.66
C ASP A 551 17.23 -10.70 31.72
N ARG A 552 18.01 -9.63 32.01
CA ARG A 552 19.48 -9.65 32.20
C ARG A 552 19.96 -9.43 33.65
N GLY A 553 19.06 -9.27 34.62
CA GLY A 553 19.43 -8.92 36.00
C GLY A 553 20.04 -7.51 36.18
N ALA A 554 20.02 -6.66 35.15
CA ALA A 554 20.70 -5.35 35.13
C ALA A 554 19.70 -4.19 35.29
N LEU A 555 18.82 -4.28 36.29
CA LEU A 555 17.75 -3.32 36.50
C LEU A 555 18.25 -1.93 36.94
N ASN A 556 19.37 -1.87 37.65
CA ASN A 556 19.95 -0.60 38.11
C ASN A 556 20.55 0.24 36.96
N ASP A 557 20.88 -0.38 35.81
CA ASP A 557 21.38 0.32 34.61
C ASP A 557 20.27 1.01 33.80
N ILE A 558 18.99 0.72 34.10
CA ILE A 558 17.84 1.32 33.41
C ILE A 558 17.85 2.84 33.59
N GLU A 559 18.11 3.28 34.81
CA GLU A 559 17.97 4.68 35.20
C GLU A 559 19.11 5.52 34.64
N ALA A 560 20.36 5.05 34.75
CA ALA A 560 21.52 5.73 34.16
C ALA A 560 21.35 5.92 32.64
N ARG A 561 20.94 4.86 31.91
CA ARG A 561 20.76 4.94 30.45
C ARG A 561 19.57 5.79 30.01
N LEU A 562 18.49 5.85 30.79
CA LEU A 562 17.33 6.68 30.46
C LEU A 562 17.49 8.13 30.91
N LEU A 563 18.23 8.39 31.99
CA LEU A 563 18.59 9.73 32.46
C LEU A 563 19.63 10.40 31.54
N GLU A 564 20.59 9.63 31.00
CA GLU A 564 21.55 10.12 30.00
C GLU A 564 20.88 10.54 28.67
N GLU A 565 19.75 9.91 28.30
CA GLU A 565 19.08 10.14 27.01
C GLU A 565 18.07 11.32 26.97
N LYS A 566 18.09 12.21 27.98
CA LYS A 566 17.24 13.42 28.19
C LYS A 566 15.92 13.18 28.93
N TYR A 567 15.61 14.17 29.78
CA TYR A 567 14.36 14.39 30.50
C TYR A 567 13.14 14.22 29.58
N ILE A 568 12.22 13.30 29.92
CA ILE A 568 10.91 13.19 29.29
C ILE A 568 9.95 14.05 30.13
N PRO A 569 9.46 15.19 29.62
CA PRO A 569 8.51 16.01 30.37
C PRO A 569 7.27 15.20 30.77
N GLY A 570 7.02 15.07 32.07
CA GLY A 570 5.86 14.36 32.63
C GLY A 570 6.00 12.85 32.79
N PHE A 571 7.19 12.27 32.58
CA PHE A 571 7.50 10.88 32.94
C PHE A 571 8.59 10.89 34.02
N ARG A 572 8.20 10.96 35.29
CA ARG A 572 9.15 10.66 36.39
C ARG A 572 9.34 9.14 36.40
N ILE A 573 10.49 8.70 35.93
CA ILE A 573 10.94 7.33 36.19
C ILE A 573 11.32 7.32 37.66
N VAL A 574 10.42 6.89 38.51
CA VAL A 574 10.75 6.61 39.91
C VAL A 574 11.31 5.20 39.92
N HIS A 575 12.51 5.03 40.46
CA HIS A 575 13.04 3.70 40.76
C HIS A 575 12.08 3.06 41.79
N ILE A 576 11.45 1.98 41.39
CA ILE A 576 10.56 1.21 42.24
C ILE A 576 11.13 -0.19 42.25
N GLU A 577 11.82 -0.56 43.32
CA GLU A 577 12.42 -1.88 43.52
C GLU A 577 11.38 -2.99 43.40
N ASP A 578 10.22 -2.78 44.02
CA ASP A 578 9.10 -3.71 44.00
C ASP A 578 8.47 -3.81 42.59
N ALA A 579 8.49 -5.03 42.03
CA ALA A 579 7.96 -5.30 40.69
C ALA A 579 6.44 -5.05 40.57
N ASP A 580 5.67 -5.31 41.64
CA ASP A 580 4.23 -5.12 41.68
C ASP A 580 3.83 -3.65 41.87
N GLU A 581 4.57 -2.89 42.67
CA GLU A 581 4.39 -1.45 42.75
C GLU A 581 4.77 -0.78 41.41
N ARG A 582 5.84 -1.23 40.76
CA ARG A 582 6.21 -0.76 39.42
C ARG A 582 5.12 -1.06 38.40
N ARG A 583 4.54 -2.27 38.45
CA ARG A 583 3.38 -2.67 37.65
C ARG A 583 2.20 -1.73 37.85
N ARG A 584 1.85 -1.46 39.11
CA ARG A 584 0.76 -0.55 39.46
C ARG A 584 1.02 0.85 38.93
N THR A 585 2.26 1.35 39.04
CA THR A 585 2.65 2.67 38.53
C THR A 585 2.58 2.76 37.01
N VAL A 586 3.18 1.81 36.27
CA VAL A 586 3.07 1.78 34.79
C VAL A 586 1.61 1.64 34.36
N GLY A 587 0.84 0.78 35.04
CA GLY A 587 -0.60 0.60 34.79
C GLY A 587 -1.41 1.89 34.98
N ARG A 588 -1.14 2.65 36.06
CA ARG A 588 -1.73 3.97 36.32
C ARG A 588 -1.38 4.95 35.20
N THR A 589 -0.11 5.05 34.81
CA THR A 589 0.32 5.95 33.72
C THR A 589 -0.32 5.60 32.39
N VAL A 590 -0.42 4.30 32.04
CA VAL A 590 -1.13 3.87 30.82
C VAL A 590 -2.62 4.24 30.90
N LYS A 591 -3.26 4.11 32.07
CA LYS A 591 -4.66 4.51 32.28
C LYS A 591 -4.86 6.02 32.08
N GLU A 592 -3.98 6.85 32.64
CA GLU A 592 -3.99 8.32 32.47
C GLU A 592 -3.81 8.72 31.00
N ILE A 593 -2.82 8.14 30.31
CA ILE A 593 -2.59 8.36 28.88
C ILE A 593 -3.85 8.03 28.06
N LYS A 594 -4.55 6.93 28.39
CA LYS A 594 -5.80 6.55 27.73
C LYS A 594 -6.92 7.55 27.99
N GLN A 595 -7.05 8.06 29.21
CA GLN A 595 -8.07 9.07 29.56
C GLN A 595 -7.81 10.38 28.80
N GLU A 596 -6.57 10.84 28.76
CA GLU A 596 -6.19 12.04 28.02
C GLU A 596 -6.39 11.86 26.50
N TYR A 597 -6.05 10.69 25.96
CA TYR A 597 -6.36 10.34 24.58
C TYR A 597 -7.87 10.42 24.28
N LYS A 598 -8.73 9.89 25.17
CA LYS A 598 -10.19 9.97 24.99
C LYS A 598 -10.65 11.42 24.92
N ARG A 599 -10.11 12.30 25.77
CA ARG A 599 -10.39 13.75 25.76
C ARG A 599 -9.94 14.39 24.43
N ILE A 600 -8.68 14.19 24.03
CA ILE A 600 -8.13 14.75 22.78
C ILE A 600 -8.90 14.23 21.56
N ARG A 601 -9.23 12.93 21.53
CA ARG A 601 -10.04 12.32 20.47
C ARG A 601 -11.44 12.95 20.41
N HIS A 602 -12.06 13.21 21.55
CA HIS A 602 -13.37 13.87 21.59
C HIS A 602 -13.30 15.31 21.05
N GLN A 603 -12.29 16.09 21.45
CA GLN A 603 -12.06 17.44 20.93
C GLN A 603 -11.82 17.43 19.42
N PHE A 604 -10.97 16.52 18.94
CA PHE A 604 -10.77 16.29 17.51
C PHE A 604 -12.10 15.93 16.82
N TYR A 605 -12.88 15.02 17.40
CA TYR A 605 -14.17 14.62 16.84
C TYR A 605 -15.14 15.79 16.73
N LEU A 606 -15.33 16.58 17.79
CA LEU A 606 -16.19 17.76 17.77
C LEU A 606 -15.75 18.73 16.68
N ARG A 607 -14.45 19.03 16.60
CA ARG A 607 -13.92 19.97 15.62
C ARG A 607 -14.17 19.54 14.18
N TYR A 608 -13.98 18.25 13.85
CA TYR A 608 -14.00 17.77 12.46
C TYR A 608 -15.30 17.11 12.01
N HIS A 609 -16.13 16.62 12.93
CA HIS A 609 -17.37 15.93 12.59
C HIS A 609 -18.64 16.74 12.89
N THR A 610 -18.58 17.68 13.83
CA THR A 610 -19.75 18.48 14.23
C THR A 610 -19.79 19.89 13.62
N SER A 611 -18.66 20.45 13.18
CA SER A 611 -18.68 21.73 12.47
C SER A 611 -19.45 21.60 11.16
N LYS A 612 -20.40 22.52 10.91
CA LYS A 612 -21.08 22.65 9.60
C LYS A 612 -20.14 23.09 8.47
N ARG A 613 -18.93 23.58 8.79
CA ARG A 613 -17.87 23.85 7.80
C ARG A 613 -17.54 22.56 7.06
N ASP A 614 -17.33 22.69 5.76
CA ASP A 614 -17.43 21.60 4.81
C ASP A 614 -16.50 20.44 5.19
N ARG A 615 -17.08 19.24 5.39
CA ARG A 615 -16.37 18.05 5.89
C ARG A 615 -15.25 17.57 4.94
N THR A 616 -15.21 18.15 3.75
CA THR A 616 -14.30 17.91 2.63
C THR A 616 -13.12 18.88 2.60
N GLU A 617 -13.18 20.03 3.27
CA GLU A 617 -12.19 21.11 3.09
C GLU A 617 -10.92 21.00 3.93
N LEU A 618 -10.89 20.20 5.01
CA LEU A 618 -9.73 20.16 5.91
C LEU A 618 -9.21 18.75 6.17
N ILE A 619 -8.33 18.28 5.29
CA ILE A 619 -7.22 17.45 5.75
C ILE A 619 -6.14 18.39 6.27
N SER A 620 -6.26 18.75 7.53
CA SER A 620 -5.20 19.49 8.18
C SER A 620 -4.06 18.55 8.57
N ALA A 621 -2.91 19.14 8.89
CA ALA A 621 -1.83 18.47 9.62
C ALA A 621 -2.33 17.76 10.91
N GLU A 622 -3.50 18.11 11.45
CA GLU A 622 -4.10 17.45 12.62
C GLU A 622 -4.50 16.00 12.35
N TYR A 623 -4.93 15.63 11.13
CA TYR A 623 -5.24 14.23 10.82
C TYR A 623 -3.98 13.36 10.88
N PHE A 624 -2.87 13.84 10.32
CA PHE A 624 -1.59 13.13 10.39
C PHE A 624 -1.05 13.06 11.82
N ARG A 625 -1.20 14.13 12.61
CA ARG A 625 -0.84 14.14 14.04
C ARG A 625 -1.69 13.17 14.84
N MET A 626 -3.01 13.12 14.61
CA MET A 626 -3.91 12.15 15.24
C MET A 626 -3.54 10.72 14.83
N LEU A 627 -3.22 10.46 13.56
CA LEU A 627 -2.72 9.16 13.10
C LEU A 627 -1.43 8.76 13.81
N PHE A 628 -0.49 9.70 13.97
CA PHE A 628 0.77 9.48 14.68
C PHE A 628 0.53 9.18 16.17
N LEU A 629 -0.33 9.96 16.83
CA LEU A 629 -0.75 9.74 18.22
C LEU A 629 -1.38 8.36 18.40
N VAL A 630 -2.35 7.97 17.56
CA VAL A 630 -3.01 6.67 17.63
C VAL A 630 -2.02 5.52 17.36
N LYS A 631 -1.08 5.69 16.44
CA LYS A 631 0.01 4.73 16.18
C LYS A 631 0.88 4.53 17.42
N ASN A 632 1.28 5.62 18.08
CA ASN A 632 2.12 5.55 19.27
C ASN A 632 1.36 4.97 20.47
N LEU A 633 0.09 5.35 20.65
CA LEU A 633 -0.78 4.75 21.66
C LEU A 633 -0.95 3.24 21.43
N ARG A 634 -1.17 2.81 20.19
CA ARG A 634 -1.21 1.38 19.82
C ARG A 634 0.10 0.67 20.18
N ASN A 635 1.26 1.31 19.94
CA ASN A 635 2.57 0.73 20.29
C ASN A 635 2.78 0.63 21.79
N LEU A 636 2.30 1.62 22.56
CA LEU A 636 2.28 1.58 24.03
C LEU A 636 1.43 0.41 24.51
N LEU A 637 0.18 0.30 24.06
CA LEU A 637 -0.74 -0.78 24.44
C LEU A 637 -0.22 -2.16 24.02
N LYS A 638 0.42 -2.26 22.85
CA LYS A 638 1.07 -3.50 22.40
C LYS A 638 2.24 -3.89 23.31
N SER A 639 3.04 -2.91 23.75
CA SER A 639 4.16 -3.16 24.67
C SER A 639 3.63 -3.57 26.04
N TRP A 640 2.60 -2.88 26.53
CA TRP A 640 1.90 -3.19 27.78
C TRP A 640 1.27 -4.60 27.78
N ASN A 641 0.55 -4.98 26.71
CA ASN A 641 -0.07 -6.30 26.60
C ASN A 641 0.95 -7.45 26.51
N ARG A 642 2.17 -7.19 26.03
CA ARG A 642 3.28 -8.17 25.92
C ARG A 642 4.23 -8.16 27.11
N TYR A 643 3.98 -7.26 28.07
CA TYR A 643 4.81 -7.15 29.26
C TYR A 643 4.32 -8.18 30.28
N HIS A 644 5.11 -9.25 30.42
CA HIS A 644 4.97 -10.24 31.49
C HIS A 644 5.83 -9.78 32.65
N TRP A 645 5.30 -9.77 33.88
CA TRP A 645 5.99 -9.21 35.07
C TRP A 645 6.99 -10.20 35.69
N THR A 646 6.67 -11.49 35.62
CA THR A 646 7.44 -12.62 36.13
C THR A 646 7.86 -13.53 34.98
N THR A 647 9.05 -14.12 35.08
CA THR A 647 9.58 -15.10 34.12
C THR A 647 8.70 -16.36 34.18
N GLY A 648 8.15 -16.81 33.05
CA GLY A 648 7.22 -17.96 32.98
C GLY A 648 5.73 -17.60 32.95
N ASP A 649 5.35 -16.36 33.28
CA ASP A 649 3.95 -15.96 33.46
C ASP A 649 3.32 -15.45 32.13
N ARG A 650 3.30 -16.34 31.12
CA ARG A 650 2.72 -16.05 29.80
C ARG A 650 1.22 -15.75 29.87
N GLU A 651 0.54 -16.20 30.91
CA GLU A 651 -0.91 -16.12 31.09
C GLU A 651 -1.37 -14.76 31.65
N ARG A 652 -0.59 -14.13 32.54
CA ARG A 652 -0.94 -12.83 33.14
C ARG A 652 -0.57 -11.64 32.25
N ARG A 653 -1.26 -11.51 31.10
CA ARG A 653 -1.11 -10.36 30.20
C ARG A 653 -1.49 -9.06 30.91
N GLY A 654 -0.65 -8.03 30.79
CA GLY A 654 -0.88 -6.73 31.43
C GLY A 654 -2.15 -5.99 30.96
N GLY A 655 -2.68 -6.30 29.77
CA GLY A 655 -3.86 -5.62 29.25
C GLY A 655 -4.72 -6.46 28.30
N ASN A 656 -5.89 -5.90 27.96
CA ASN A 656 -6.95 -6.56 27.20
C ASN A 656 -6.59 -6.66 25.69
N PRO A 657 -6.45 -7.88 25.12
CA PRO A 657 -6.16 -8.06 23.70
C PRO A 657 -7.23 -7.47 22.77
N ASP A 658 -8.51 -7.52 23.16
CA ASP A 658 -9.62 -6.99 22.35
C ASP A 658 -9.65 -5.47 22.33
N GLU A 659 -9.20 -4.83 23.42
CA GLU A 659 -8.96 -3.39 23.42
C GLU A 659 -7.88 -3.02 22.39
N LEU A 660 -6.75 -3.73 22.36
CA LEU A 660 -5.71 -3.50 21.35
C LEU A 660 -6.25 -3.71 19.92
N LYS A 661 -7.06 -4.77 19.69
CA LYS A 661 -7.74 -4.98 18.40
C LYS A 661 -8.64 -3.80 18.02
N SER A 662 -9.36 -3.21 18.98
CA SER A 662 -10.18 -2.02 18.78
C SER A 662 -9.36 -0.78 18.37
N TYR A 663 -8.20 -0.55 19.00
CA TYR A 663 -7.29 0.54 18.62
C TYR A 663 -6.63 0.31 17.25
N VAL A 664 -6.22 -0.92 16.93
CA VAL A 664 -5.71 -1.28 15.60
C VAL A 664 -6.76 -0.99 14.53
N ARG A 665 -8.01 -1.37 14.79
CA ARG A 665 -9.15 -1.09 13.92
C ARG A 665 -9.40 0.40 13.75
N TYR A 666 -9.42 1.15 14.86
CA TYR A 666 -9.60 2.60 14.81
C TYR A 666 -8.48 3.29 14.01
N TYR A 667 -7.23 2.91 14.25
CA TYR A 667 -6.07 3.39 13.49
C TYR A 667 -6.23 3.13 11.98
N ASN A 668 -6.57 1.91 11.59
CA ASN A 668 -6.76 1.56 10.19
C ASN A 668 -7.94 2.34 9.59
N ASN A 669 -9.06 2.46 10.30
CA ASN A 669 -10.21 3.25 9.83
C ASN A 669 -9.86 4.72 9.64
N LEU A 670 -9.16 5.33 10.61
CA LEU A 670 -8.70 6.72 10.52
C LEU A 670 -7.72 6.89 9.34
N ARG A 671 -6.80 5.94 9.14
CA ARG A 671 -5.86 5.97 8.01
C ARG A 671 -6.62 5.91 6.69
N MET A 672 -7.56 4.99 6.54
CA MET A 672 -8.37 4.86 5.33
C MET A 672 -9.26 6.08 5.07
N ASP A 673 -9.76 6.73 6.12
CA ASP A 673 -10.52 7.99 6.03
C ASP A 673 -9.64 9.16 5.57
N THR A 674 -8.46 9.33 6.17
CA THR A 674 -7.46 10.33 5.76
C THR A 674 -7.08 10.14 4.29
N LEU A 675 -6.79 8.90 3.87
CA LEU A 675 -6.46 8.59 2.48
C LEU A 675 -7.60 8.96 1.53
N LYS A 676 -8.84 8.59 1.86
CA LYS A 676 -10.01 8.92 1.03
C LYS A 676 -10.19 10.43 0.87
N LYS A 677 -10.08 11.16 1.98
CA LYS A 677 -10.17 12.62 1.94
C LYS A 677 -9.06 13.20 1.08
N LEU A 678 -7.84 12.66 1.16
CA LEU A 678 -6.66 13.21 0.46
C LEU A 678 -6.82 13.02 -1.03
N THR A 679 -7.22 11.83 -1.43
CA THR A 679 -7.63 11.53 -2.80
C THR A 679 -8.72 12.49 -3.27
N CYS A 680 -9.78 12.71 -2.49
CA CYS A 680 -10.84 13.64 -2.87
C CYS A 680 -10.35 15.09 -3.00
N ALA A 681 -9.46 15.55 -2.11
CA ALA A 681 -8.90 16.89 -2.17
C ALA A 681 -8.06 17.07 -3.44
N ILE A 682 -7.17 16.12 -3.74
CA ILE A 682 -6.35 16.11 -4.95
C ILE A 682 -7.22 16.14 -6.22
N VAL A 683 -8.21 15.23 -6.31
CA VAL A 683 -9.10 15.13 -7.48
C VAL A 683 -9.93 16.41 -7.64
N ARG A 684 -10.43 16.96 -6.54
CA ARG A 684 -11.16 18.23 -6.57
C ARG A 684 -10.27 19.37 -7.07
N THR A 685 -9.06 19.51 -6.55
CA THR A 685 -8.10 20.52 -7.02
C THR A 685 -7.77 20.35 -8.50
N ALA A 686 -7.57 19.11 -8.96
CA ALA A 686 -7.35 18.84 -10.38
C ALA A 686 -8.52 19.35 -11.24
N LYS A 687 -9.77 19.11 -10.81
CA LYS A 687 -10.98 19.60 -11.51
C LYS A 687 -11.12 21.12 -11.47
N GLU A 688 -10.94 21.73 -10.30
CA GLU A 688 -11.03 23.18 -10.09
C GLU A 688 -10.05 23.93 -11.01
N HIS A 689 -8.89 23.34 -11.28
CA HIS A 689 -7.87 23.89 -12.17
C HIS A 689 -7.93 23.37 -13.62
N GLY A 690 -8.97 22.60 -13.99
CA GLY A 690 -9.14 22.10 -15.36
C GLY A 690 -8.00 21.18 -15.82
N ALA A 691 -7.36 20.44 -14.92
CA ALA A 691 -6.26 19.55 -15.25
C ALA A 691 -6.75 18.38 -16.12
N THR A 692 -6.14 18.21 -17.29
CA THR A 692 -6.36 17.05 -18.17
C THR A 692 -5.51 15.86 -17.73
N LEU A 693 -4.41 16.14 -17.02
CA LEU A 693 -3.49 15.15 -16.49
C LEU A 693 -2.94 15.59 -15.13
N VAL A 694 -2.73 14.62 -14.26
CA VAL A 694 -2.07 14.76 -12.97
C VAL A 694 -0.78 13.93 -12.96
N ALA A 695 0.37 14.58 -12.81
CA ALA A 695 1.66 13.96 -12.64
C ALA A 695 1.99 13.82 -11.15
N MET A 696 2.41 12.63 -10.73
CA MET A 696 2.77 12.30 -9.35
C MET A 696 4.11 11.58 -9.32
N GLU A 697 4.86 11.72 -8.24
CA GLU A 697 6.06 10.91 -8.05
C GLU A 697 5.76 9.44 -7.84
N ASN A 698 6.56 8.55 -8.45
CA ASN A 698 6.58 7.14 -8.08
C ASN A 698 7.36 6.95 -6.77
N ILE A 699 6.71 7.29 -5.66
CA ILE A 699 7.28 7.13 -4.31
C ILE A 699 7.42 5.64 -3.95
N GLN A 700 6.81 4.71 -4.68
CA GLN A 700 7.01 3.28 -4.45
C GLN A 700 8.44 2.83 -4.81
N ARG A 701 9.08 3.52 -5.76
CA ARG A 701 10.48 3.32 -6.17
C ARG A 701 11.50 4.02 -5.26
N VAL A 702 11.06 4.89 -4.36
CA VAL A 702 11.94 5.40 -3.29
C VAL A 702 12.15 4.24 -2.34
N ASP A 703 13.25 3.50 -2.56
CA ASP A 703 13.55 2.22 -1.96
C ASP A 703 13.15 2.15 -0.47
N ARG A 704 12.21 1.25 -0.17
CA ARG A 704 12.05 0.74 1.20
C ARG A 704 13.27 -0.08 1.63
N ASP A 705 14.07 -0.52 0.66
CA ASP A 705 15.28 -1.33 0.81
C ASP A 705 16.49 -0.54 1.31
N ASP A 706 16.41 0.80 1.33
CA ASP A 706 17.27 1.63 2.15
C ASP A 706 16.86 1.49 3.62
N GLU A 707 17.10 0.32 4.20
CA GLU A 707 17.08 0.13 5.66
C GLU A 707 17.92 1.22 6.36
N VAL A 708 18.92 1.77 5.67
CA VAL A 708 19.78 2.89 6.11
C VAL A 708 18.97 4.14 6.50
N LYS A 709 17.85 4.45 5.80
CA LYS A 709 17.00 5.59 6.18
C LYS A 709 16.42 5.39 7.59
N ARG A 710 16.33 6.48 8.34
CA ARG A 710 16.06 6.43 9.79
C ARG A 710 14.71 5.74 10.02
N ARG A 711 14.56 4.88 11.06
CA ARG A 711 13.27 4.25 11.45
C ARG A 711 12.10 5.25 11.50
N LYS A 712 12.40 6.53 11.76
CA LYS A 712 11.47 7.66 11.76
C LYS A 712 10.93 8.01 10.35
N GLU A 713 11.77 7.99 9.31
CA GLU A 713 11.37 8.24 7.91
C GLU A 713 10.50 7.10 7.37
N ASN A 714 10.92 5.85 7.61
CA ASN A 714 10.09 4.68 7.28
C ASN A 714 8.76 4.66 8.06
N SER A 715 8.75 5.18 9.29
CA SER A 715 7.54 5.36 10.07
C SER A 715 6.59 6.39 9.45
N LEU A 716 7.10 7.44 8.82
CA LEU A 716 6.29 8.47 8.15
C LEU A 716 5.73 7.94 6.82
N LEU A 717 6.56 7.32 5.98
CA LEU A 717 6.10 6.62 4.76
C LEU A 717 5.06 5.54 5.07
N SER A 718 5.18 4.84 6.19
CA SER A 718 4.19 3.85 6.62
C SER A 718 2.83 4.44 7.00
N LEU A 719 2.79 5.69 7.49
CA LEU A 719 1.51 6.38 7.79
C LEU A 719 0.78 6.70 6.48
N TRP A 720 1.55 7.23 5.54
CA TRP A 720 1.13 7.72 4.25
C TRP A 720 0.62 6.65 3.30
N ALA A 721 1.21 5.45 3.34
CA ALA A 721 0.86 4.41 2.37
C ALA A 721 0.93 4.94 0.92
N PRO A 722 2.04 5.57 0.49
CA PRO A 722 2.08 6.35 -0.75
C PRO A 722 1.54 5.58 -1.96
N GLY A 723 1.87 4.29 -2.09
CA GLY A 723 1.29 3.44 -3.14
C GLY A 723 -0.25 3.36 -3.11
N MET A 724 -0.86 3.25 -1.93
CA MET A 724 -2.34 3.28 -1.80
C MET A 724 -2.92 4.67 -2.10
N VAL A 725 -2.18 5.76 -1.87
CA VAL A 725 -2.62 7.11 -2.27
C VAL A 725 -2.63 7.19 -3.78
N LEU A 726 -1.52 6.82 -4.43
CA LEU A 726 -1.35 6.85 -5.88
C LEU A 726 -2.42 6.01 -6.58
N GLU A 727 -2.61 4.75 -6.20
CA GLU A 727 -3.64 3.85 -6.77
C GLU A 727 -5.05 4.43 -6.66
N ARG A 728 -5.37 5.08 -5.53
CA ARG A 728 -6.69 5.68 -5.30
C ARG A 728 -6.88 6.98 -6.08
N VAL A 729 -5.85 7.82 -6.12
CA VAL A 729 -5.85 9.04 -6.92
C VAL A 729 -6.00 8.69 -8.39
N GLU A 730 -5.23 7.75 -8.91
CA GLU A 730 -5.39 7.24 -10.28
C GLU A 730 -6.82 6.73 -10.53
N GLN A 731 -7.36 5.90 -9.64
CA GLN A 731 -8.71 5.36 -9.80
C GLN A 731 -9.79 6.46 -9.79
N GLU A 732 -9.69 7.44 -8.91
CA GLU A 732 -10.68 8.52 -8.82
C GLU A 732 -10.51 9.55 -9.94
N LEU A 733 -9.29 9.92 -10.34
CA LEU A 733 -9.04 10.75 -11.52
C LEU A 733 -9.60 10.10 -12.79
N LYS A 734 -9.39 8.79 -12.97
CA LYS A 734 -9.97 8.02 -14.07
C LYS A 734 -11.51 8.07 -14.10
N ASN A 735 -12.16 8.16 -12.93
CA ASN A 735 -13.62 8.30 -12.87
C ASN A 735 -14.09 9.69 -13.29
N GLU A 736 -13.22 10.70 -13.15
CA GLU A 736 -13.45 12.08 -13.57
C GLU A 736 -12.91 12.35 -14.99
N GLY A 737 -12.45 11.31 -15.70
CA GLY A 737 -11.86 11.46 -17.03
C GLY A 737 -10.45 12.04 -17.04
N ILE A 738 -9.82 12.31 -15.89
CA ILE A 738 -8.48 12.90 -15.80
C ILE A 738 -7.41 11.79 -15.84
N LEU A 739 -6.32 12.00 -16.58
CA LEU A 739 -5.20 11.05 -16.60
C LEU A 739 -4.36 11.19 -15.33
N ALA A 740 -3.88 10.07 -14.81
CA ALA A 740 -2.80 10.05 -13.83
C ALA A 740 -1.52 9.54 -14.50
N TRP A 741 -0.40 10.12 -14.11
CA TRP A 741 0.92 9.74 -14.59
C TRP A 741 1.93 9.69 -13.46
N GLU A 742 2.80 8.69 -13.46
CA GLU A 742 3.90 8.60 -12.51
C GLU A 742 5.22 9.07 -13.13
N VAL A 743 5.97 9.92 -12.43
CA VAL A 743 7.32 10.36 -12.80
C VAL A 743 8.36 9.83 -11.82
N ASP A 744 9.61 9.74 -12.26
CA ASP A 744 10.75 9.45 -11.37
C ASP A 744 10.82 10.49 -10.25
N PRO A 745 10.83 10.09 -8.96
CA PRO A 745 10.99 10.97 -7.81
C PRO A 745 12.41 11.54 -7.60
N ARG A 746 13.46 10.99 -8.23
CA ARG A 746 14.84 11.35 -7.90
C ARG A 746 15.12 12.82 -8.16
N HIS A 747 15.58 13.58 -7.17
CA HIS A 747 15.98 15.00 -7.26
C HIS A 747 14.90 16.04 -7.58
N THR A 748 13.61 15.67 -7.62
CA THR A 748 12.51 16.63 -7.84
C THR A 748 12.53 17.79 -6.84
N SER A 749 12.86 17.54 -5.57
CA SER A 749 12.99 18.56 -4.52
C SER A 749 14.40 19.14 -4.37
N GLN A 750 15.36 18.74 -5.21
CA GLN A 750 16.78 19.14 -5.12
C GLN A 750 17.24 19.96 -6.32
N THR A 751 16.51 19.91 -7.42
CA THR A 751 16.74 20.72 -8.61
C THR A 751 15.84 21.95 -8.58
N SER A 752 16.35 23.11 -8.97
CA SER A 752 15.55 24.32 -9.10
C SER A 752 14.58 24.20 -10.27
N CYS A 753 13.31 24.45 -10.00
CA CYS A 753 12.30 24.49 -11.05
C CYS A 753 12.43 25.72 -11.98
N ILE A 754 13.35 26.64 -11.68
CA ILE A 754 13.64 27.84 -12.48
C ILE A 754 14.91 27.62 -13.30
N THR A 755 16.04 27.32 -12.64
CA THR A 755 17.36 27.24 -13.30
C THR A 755 17.71 25.85 -13.78
N ASP A 756 16.99 24.81 -13.32
CA ASP A 756 17.33 23.40 -13.56
C ASP A 756 18.70 22.96 -12.99
N GLU A 757 19.26 23.77 -12.10
CA GLU A 757 20.49 23.48 -11.36
C GLU A 757 20.18 22.89 -9.98
N PHE A 758 21.15 22.21 -9.37
CA PHE A 758 21.02 21.71 -8.01
C PHE A 758 21.02 22.87 -7.00
N GLY A 759 20.10 22.80 -6.05
CA GLY A 759 20.08 23.63 -4.87
C GLY A 759 20.12 22.80 -3.60
N TYR A 760 19.79 23.41 -2.47
CA TYR A 760 19.80 22.73 -1.18
C TYR A 760 18.63 23.11 -0.29
N ARG A 761 18.31 22.23 0.66
CA ARG A 761 17.33 22.47 1.72
C ARG A 761 18.07 22.66 3.04
N SER A 762 17.72 23.71 3.78
CA SER A 762 18.29 23.92 5.12
C SER A 762 17.85 22.80 6.06
N LEU A 763 18.77 22.31 6.91
CA LEU A 763 18.42 21.35 7.96
C LEU A 763 17.44 21.93 9.00
N VAL A 764 17.43 23.27 9.14
CA VAL A 764 16.60 24.01 10.09
C VAL A 764 15.26 24.42 9.45
N ALA A 765 15.29 24.91 8.21
CA ALA A 765 14.11 25.32 7.44
C ALA A 765 13.90 24.37 6.27
N LYS A 766 13.40 23.16 6.58
CA LYS A 766 13.23 22.08 5.60
C LYS A 766 12.19 22.40 4.52
N ASP A 767 11.26 23.29 4.82
CA ASP A 767 10.22 23.79 3.91
C ASP A 767 10.76 24.77 2.86
N THR A 768 11.99 25.26 2.99
CA THR A 768 12.59 26.21 2.06
C THR A 768 13.69 25.54 1.22
N PHE A 769 13.60 25.71 -0.09
CA PHE A 769 14.61 25.33 -1.06
C PHE A 769 15.37 26.58 -1.53
N TYR A 770 16.70 26.50 -1.49
CA TYR A 770 17.60 27.58 -1.89
C TYR A 770 18.33 27.17 -3.17
N PHE A 771 18.42 28.09 -4.13
CA PHE A 771 19.16 27.89 -5.38
C PHE A 771 19.86 29.18 -5.79
N GLU A 772 20.90 29.05 -6.60
CA GLU A 772 21.65 30.19 -7.14
C GLU A 772 21.15 30.53 -8.54
N GLN A 773 21.03 31.83 -8.84
CA GLN A 773 20.76 32.36 -10.17
C GLN A 773 21.49 33.70 -10.28
N ASP A 774 22.26 33.91 -11.34
CA ASP A 774 23.01 35.16 -11.56
C ASP A 774 23.85 35.60 -10.34
N ARG A 775 24.48 34.62 -9.66
CA ARG A 775 25.26 34.79 -8.42
C ARG A 775 24.47 35.28 -7.21
N LYS A 776 23.14 35.17 -7.24
CA LYS A 776 22.24 35.51 -6.14
C LYS A 776 21.56 34.26 -5.61
N ILE A 777 21.39 34.19 -4.28
CA ILE A 777 20.66 33.08 -3.64
C ILE A 777 19.17 33.43 -3.61
N HIS A 778 18.39 32.64 -4.31
CA HIS A 778 16.94 32.70 -4.30
C HIS A 778 16.36 31.62 -3.38
N ARG A 779 15.11 31.81 -2.97
CA ARG A 779 14.38 30.85 -2.14
C ARG A 779 12.98 30.60 -2.70
N ILE A 780 12.52 29.37 -2.59
CA ILE A 780 11.17 28.93 -2.95
C ILE A 780 10.70 27.87 -1.94
N ASP A 781 9.39 27.72 -1.77
CA ASP A 781 8.84 26.60 -1.01
C ASP A 781 9.27 25.28 -1.66
N ALA A 782 9.86 24.39 -0.86
CA ALA A 782 10.50 23.18 -1.35
C ALA A 782 9.51 22.20 -1.99
N ASP A 783 8.28 22.14 -1.46
CA ASP A 783 7.25 21.23 -1.93
C ASP A 783 6.59 21.80 -3.20
N VAL A 784 6.46 23.13 -3.30
CA VAL A 784 6.07 23.80 -4.56
C VAL A 784 7.12 23.60 -5.66
N ASN A 785 8.42 23.76 -5.34
CA ASN A 785 9.51 23.48 -6.29
C ASN A 785 9.45 22.04 -6.81
N ALA A 786 9.22 21.07 -5.92
CA ALA A 786 9.05 19.68 -6.30
C ALA A 786 7.82 19.48 -7.20
N ALA A 787 6.66 20.04 -6.84
CA ALA A 787 5.44 19.95 -7.66
C ALA A 787 5.62 20.50 -9.08
N ILE A 788 6.33 21.62 -9.23
CA ILE A 788 6.66 22.18 -10.56
C ILE A 788 7.59 21.24 -11.32
N ASN A 789 8.64 20.73 -10.69
CA ASN A 789 9.56 19.77 -11.34
C ASN A 789 8.86 18.48 -11.76
N ILE A 790 7.89 18.00 -10.99
CA ILE A 790 7.07 16.83 -11.32
C ILE A 790 6.24 17.10 -12.59
N ALA A 791 5.55 18.24 -12.66
CA ALA A 791 4.82 18.65 -13.87
C ALA A 791 5.77 18.81 -15.06
N ARG A 792 6.91 19.48 -14.87
CA ARG A 792 7.93 19.69 -15.91
C ARG A 792 8.48 18.36 -16.43
N ARG A 793 8.79 17.39 -15.58
CA ARG A 793 9.32 16.07 -16.01
C ARG A 793 8.37 15.35 -16.95
N PHE A 794 7.07 15.42 -16.67
CA PHE A 794 6.07 14.88 -17.57
C PHE A 794 6.12 15.59 -18.94
N LEU A 795 6.14 16.92 -18.93
CA LEU A 795 6.14 17.76 -20.15
C LEU A 795 7.42 17.63 -20.99
N THR A 796 8.57 17.52 -20.34
CA THR A 796 9.89 17.49 -20.98
C THR A 796 10.37 16.08 -21.30
N ARG A 797 9.79 15.03 -20.70
CA ARG A 797 10.30 13.64 -20.78
C ARG A 797 11.81 13.53 -20.48
N TYR A 798 12.29 14.20 -19.42
CA TYR A 798 13.72 14.22 -19.02
C TYR A 798 14.69 14.88 -20.01
N ARG A 799 14.23 15.82 -20.84
CA ARG A 799 15.08 16.47 -21.84
C ARG A 799 16.17 17.38 -21.28
N SER A 800 16.18 17.70 -19.98
CA SER A 800 17.29 18.47 -19.44
C SER A 800 18.44 17.56 -19.04
N LEU A 801 19.66 17.98 -19.39
CA LEU A 801 20.87 17.21 -19.12
C LEU A 801 20.99 16.93 -17.62
N THR A 802 20.73 17.87 -16.73
CA THR A 802 20.78 17.64 -15.28
C THR A 802 19.84 16.52 -14.83
N GLN A 803 18.62 16.48 -15.37
CA GLN A 803 17.63 15.44 -15.06
C GLN A 803 18.05 14.07 -15.63
N LEU A 804 18.64 14.04 -16.82
CA LEU A 804 19.17 12.85 -17.45
C LEU A 804 20.42 12.32 -16.72
N TRP A 805 21.41 13.17 -16.46
CA TRP A 805 22.64 12.85 -15.75
C TRP A 805 22.36 12.34 -14.34
N ALA A 806 21.43 12.97 -13.61
CA ALA A 806 21.06 12.50 -12.28
C ALA A 806 20.38 11.11 -12.31
N SER A 807 19.61 10.79 -13.36
CA SER A 807 19.08 9.44 -13.55
C SER A 807 20.17 8.40 -13.90
N LEU A 808 21.17 8.80 -14.71
CA LEU A 808 22.24 7.92 -15.18
C LEU A 808 23.32 7.63 -14.11
N LEU A 809 23.61 8.59 -13.24
CA LEU A 809 24.60 8.43 -12.15
C LEU A 809 24.17 7.37 -11.12
N ASP A 810 22.87 7.29 -10.82
CA ASP A 810 22.33 6.38 -9.79
C ASP A 810 21.99 4.96 -10.29
N ASP A 811 21.91 4.70 -11.61
CA ASP A 811 21.68 3.37 -12.19
C ASP A 811 22.93 2.45 -12.15
N GLY A 812 23.87 2.75 -11.23
CA GLY A 812 25.03 1.90 -10.94
C GLY A 812 26.17 1.95 -11.96
N ARG A 813 26.06 2.75 -13.03
CA ARG A 813 27.15 2.89 -14.01
C ARG A 813 28.19 3.93 -13.62
N TYR A 814 27.89 4.84 -12.69
CA TYR A 814 28.85 5.82 -12.15
C TYR A 814 28.55 6.16 -10.68
N LEU A 815 29.00 5.29 -9.77
CA LEU A 815 28.98 5.56 -8.33
C LEU A 815 30.03 6.62 -7.96
N VAL A 816 29.66 7.90 -7.85
CA VAL A 816 30.46 8.89 -7.09
C VAL A 816 29.57 9.86 -6.31
N ASN A 817 29.97 10.10 -5.05
CA ASN A 817 29.41 11.04 -4.07
C ASN A 817 29.32 12.50 -4.56
N VAL A 818 28.37 12.82 -5.45
CA VAL A 818 28.25 14.17 -6.03
C VAL A 818 27.79 15.21 -5.00
N THR A 819 27.01 14.85 -3.97
CA THR A 819 26.53 15.83 -2.97
C THR A 819 27.65 16.38 -2.09
N ARG A 820 28.59 15.54 -1.63
CA ARG A 820 29.77 16.01 -0.87
C ARG A 820 30.81 16.69 -1.74
N GLN A 821 30.91 16.30 -3.01
CA GLN A 821 31.82 16.94 -3.97
C GLN A 821 31.29 18.29 -4.43
N HIS A 822 29.98 18.48 -4.60
CA HIS A 822 29.38 19.79 -4.83
C HIS A 822 29.46 20.68 -3.60
N GLU A 823 29.22 20.17 -2.39
CA GLU A 823 29.38 20.97 -1.17
C GLU A 823 30.86 21.39 -0.97
N ARG A 824 31.83 20.53 -1.36
CA ARG A 824 33.26 20.85 -1.43
C ARG A 824 33.60 21.85 -2.53
N ALA A 825 33.16 21.61 -3.76
CA ALA A 825 33.43 22.47 -4.91
C ALA A 825 32.77 23.85 -4.72
N TYR A 826 31.62 23.91 -4.06
CA TYR A 826 30.95 25.15 -3.65
C TYR A 826 31.77 25.92 -2.59
N LEU A 827 32.34 25.21 -1.61
CA LEU A 827 33.28 25.81 -0.64
C LEU A 827 34.60 26.27 -1.29
N GLU A 828 35.11 25.54 -2.27
CA GLU A 828 36.31 25.89 -3.06
C GLU A 828 36.06 27.09 -3.98
N LEU A 829 34.89 27.16 -4.63
CA LEU A 829 34.45 28.29 -5.45
C LEU A 829 34.21 29.56 -4.62
N GLN A 830 33.68 29.45 -3.41
CA GLN A 830 33.46 30.60 -2.53
C GLN A 830 34.75 31.18 -1.94
N THR A 831 35.81 30.39 -1.84
CA THR A 831 37.03 30.78 -1.12
C THR A 831 38.27 30.90 -2.00
N GLY A 832 38.22 30.41 -3.24
CA GLY A 832 39.34 30.44 -4.18
C GLY A 832 40.52 29.53 -3.80
N ALA A 833 40.39 28.70 -2.76
CA ALA A 833 41.47 27.83 -2.26
C ALA A 833 41.04 26.35 -2.29
N PRO A 834 41.95 25.41 -2.63
CA PRO A 834 41.67 23.97 -2.55
C PRO A 834 41.32 23.58 -1.11
N ALA A 835 40.32 22.71 -0.92
CA ALA A 835 39.69 22.43 0.38
C ALA A 835 40.62 21.91 1.50
N ALA A 836 41.88 21.59 1.18
CA ALA A 836 42.88 21.13 2.16
C ALA A 836 43.47 22.25 3.02
N THR A 837 43.34 23.53 2.66
CA THR A 837 44.05 24.65 3.33
C THR A 837 43.18 25.65 4.09
N LEU A 838 41.85 25.47 4.13
CA LEU A 838 40.96 26.44 4.76
C LEU A 838 40.84 26.24 6.29
N ASN A 839 41.48 27.14 7.03
CA ASN A 839 41.17 27.42 8.43
C ASN A 839 40.00 28.44 8.48
N PRO A 840 38.87 28.16 9.15
CA PRO A 840 37.64 28.92 8.94
C PRO A 840 37.63 30.22 9.76
N THR A 841 38.30 31.28 9.32
CA THR A 841 38.24 32.61 9.96
C THR A 841 38.16 33.81 9.02
N ALA A 842 38.05 33.64 7.70
CA ALA A 842 37.87 34.79 6.81
C ALA A 842 36.38 35.18 6.70
N GLU A 843 36.04 36.37 7.19
CA GLU A 843 34.73 37.02 7.03
C GLU A 843 34.58 37.52 5.58
N ALA A 844 33.69 36.89 4.81
CA ALA A 844 33.14 37.47 3.58
C ALA A 844 31.84 38.23 3.92
N SER A 845 31.77 39.50 3.54
CA SER A 845 30.57 40.34 3.71
C SER A 845 29.54 40.01 2.63
N TYR A 846 28.32 39.63 3.04
CA TYR A 846 27.17 39.43 2.17
C TYR A 846 26.14 40.54 2.42
N GLU A 847 25.56 41.11 1.37
CA GLU A 847 24.36 41.95 1.48
C GLU A 847 23.11 41.06 1.53
N LEU A 848 22.34 41.15 2.62
CA LEU A 848 21.09 40.43 2.82
C LEU A 848 19.92 41.32 2.40
N VAL A 849 19.51 41.25 1.13
CA VAL A 849 18.40 42.09 0.65
C VAL A 849 17.04 41.49 1.00
N GLY A 850 16.18 42.28 1.64
CA GLY A 850 14.77 41.94 1.91
C GLY A 850 14.44 41.51 3.34
N LEU A 851 15.34 41.76 4.30
CA LEU A 851 15.07 41.62 5.73
C LEU A 851 14.72 42.99 6.33
N SER A 852 13.84 43.03 7.34
CA SER A 852 13.73 44.24 8.15
C SER A 852 15.06 44.48 8.91
N PRO A 853 15.37 45.72 9.34
CA PRO A 853 16.59 46.00 10.10
C PRO A 853 16.77 45.09 11.33
N GLU A 854 15.67 44.72 12.01
CA GLU A 854 15.67 43.79 13.14
C GLU A 854 15.99 42.34 12.72
N GLU A 855 15.52 41.91 11.55
CA GLU A 855 15.81 40.58 11.00
C GLU A 855 17.24 40.46 10.48
N GLU A 856 17.78 41.55 9.93
CA GLU A 856 19.16 41.66 9.47
C GLU A 856 20.14 41.65 10.65
N GLU A 857 19.83 42.39 11.72
CA GLU A 857 20.59 42.37 12.97
C GLU A 857 20.54 40.97 13.63
N LEU A 858 19.37 40.32 13.62
CA LEU A 858 19.22 38.95 14.15
C LEU A 858 19.99 37.92 13.32
N ALA A 859 20.03 38.08 11.99
CA ALA A 859 20.78 37.22 11.08
C ALA A 859 22.29 37.39 11.25
N GLN A 860 22.79 38.64 11.31
CA GLN A 860 24.20 38.93 11.55
C GLN A 860 24.66 38.46 12.94
N THR A 861 23.82 38.63 13.96
CA THR A 861 24.08 38.12 15.33
C THR A 861 24.13 36.60 15.37
N ARG A 862 23.34 35.89 14.54
CA ARG A 862 23.37 34.43 14.43
C ARG A 862 24.57 33.92 13.62
N ILE A 863 25.04 34.68 12.64
CA ILE A 863 26.23 34.36 11.85
C ILE A 863 27.50 34.47 12.71
N LYS A 864 27.62 35.52 13.53
CA LYS A 864 28.74 35.67 14.51
C LYS A 864 28.78 34.56 15.59
N ARG A 865 27.68 33.83 15.82
CA ARG A 865 27.54 32.79 16.85
C ARG A 865 27.93 31.36 16.40
N LYS A 866 28.46 31.16 15.20
CA LYS A 866 28.72 29.82 14.63
C LYS A 866 29.97 29.08 15.14
N LYS A 867 30.68 29.55 16.17
CA LYS A 867 31.80 28.82 16.79
C LYS A 867 31.59 28.53 18.29
N ARG A 868 31.31 27.24 18.55
CA ARG A 868 31.45 26.43 19.78
C ARG A 868 30.63 26.77 21.03
N GLU A 869 30.14 25.67 21.63
CA GLU A 869 29.46 25.42 22.91
C GLU A 869 28.12 26.13 23.21
N PRO A 870 27.10 25.40 23.75
CA PRO A 870 25.86 26.03 24.17
C PRO A 870 26.11 26.87 25.44
N PHE A 871 25.95 28.19 25.30
CA PHE A 871 25.94 29.12 26.43
C PHE A 871 24.51 29.25 27.00
N TYR A 872 24.41 29.44 28.31
CA TYR A 872 23.15 29.63 29.03
C TYR A 872 23.11 31.03 29.62
N ARG A 873 21.97 31.72 29.52
CA ARG A 873 21.81 33.10 30.02
C ARG A 873 21.19 33.06 31.41
N HIS A 874 21.89 33.58 32.41
CA HIS A 874 21.41 33.73 33.78
C HIS A 874 21.66 35.18 34.22
N GLU A 875 20.62 35.89 34.68
CA GLU A 875 20.68 37.30 35.12
C GLU A 875 21.41 38.25 34.14
N GLY A 876 21.19 38.07 32.85
CA GLY A 876 21.79 38.91 31.81
C GLY A 876 23.22 38.54 31.40
N VAL A 877 23.89 37.63 32.13
CA VAL A 877 25.26 37.16 31.83
C VAL A 877 25.21 35.82 31.08
N TRP A 878 26.10 35.65 30.10
CA TRP A 878 26.24 34.41 29.33
C TRP A 878 27.28 33.49 29.98
N LEU A 879 26.88 32.27 30.29
CA LEU A 879 27.71 31.27 30.97
C LEU A 879 28.05 30.13 30.01
N THR A 880 29.29 29.64 30.08
CA THR A 880 29.66 28.37 29.43
C THR A 880 28.86 27.22 30.04
N ARG A 881 28.73 26.11 29.32
CA ARG A 881 27.99 24.93 29.79
C ARG A 881 28.54 24.38 31.12
N GLU A 882 29.84 24.48 31.32
CA GLU A 882 30.53 24.00 32.51
C GLU A 882 30.24 24.91 33.72
N LYS A 883 30.37 26.24 33.56
CA LYS A 883 29.96 27.22 34.60
C LYS A 883 28.48 27.14 34.95
N HIS A 884 27.63 26.91 33.96
CA HIS A 884 26.20 26.72 34.23
C HIS A 884 25.95 25.45 35.05
N ARG A 885 26.68 24.36 34.78
CA ARG A 885 26.58 23.12 35.57
C ARG A 885 27.07 23.33 37.00
N GLU A 886 28.19 24.01 37.18
CA GLU A 886 28.71 24.35 38.51
C GLU A 886 27.70 25.17 39.31
N GLN A 887 27.13 26.22 38.73
CA GLN A 887 26.12 27.04 39.40
C GLN A 887 24.82 26.29 39.69
N VAL A 888 24.35 25.44 38.77
CA VAL A 888 23.16 24.59 39.03
C VAL A 888 23.46 23.59 40.14
N HIS A 889 24.68 23.06 40.21
CA HIS A 889 25.07 22.12 41.25
C HIS A 889 25.21 22.81 42.61
N GLU A 890 25.74 24.03 42.63
CA GLU A 890 25.88 24.88 43.81
C GLU A 890 24.50 25.32 44.33
N LEU A 891 23.61 25.82 43.46
CA LEU A 891 22.21 26.12 43.79
C LEU A 891 21.48 24.89 44.33
N ARG A 892 21.69 23.72 43.72
CA ARG A 892 21.09 22.47 44.21
C ARG A 892 21.59 22.12 45.61
N ASN A 893 22.88 22.30 45.89
CA ASN A 893 23.44 22.03 47.21
C ASN A 893 22.96 23.05 48.26
N GLN A 894 22.81 24.33 47.88
CA GLN A 894 22.21 25.37 48.71
C GLN A 894 20.74 25.07 49.03
N VAL A 895 19.95 24.64 48.03
CA VAL A 895 18.56 24.22 48.22
C VAL A 895 18.42 22.99 49.11
N LEU A 896 19.34 22.02 48.96
CA LEU A 896 19.38 20.83 49.82
C LEU A 896 19.79 21.18 51.28
N ALA A 897 20.66 22.18 51.47
CA ALA A 897 21.09 22.64 52.78
C ALA A 897 20.03 23.46 53.52
N LEU A 898 19.13 24.15 52.81
CA LEU A 898 18.12 25.05 53.42
C LEU A 898 16.89 24.34 53.99
N GLY A 899 16.73 23.03 53.74
CA GLY A 899 15.63 22.22 54.27
C GLY A 899 14.23 22.62 53.75
N ASN A 900 13.24 21.73 53.91
CA ASN A 900 11.92 21.83 53.29
C ASN A 900 11.04 23.04 53.71
N ALA A 901 11.50 23.91 54.62
CA ALA A 901 10.66 24.95 55.22
C ALA A 901 10.54 26.26 54.41
N LYS A 902 11.36 26.48 53.37
CA LYS A 902 11.39 27.75 52.60
C LYS A 902 11.15 27.62 51.08
N ILE A 903 10.36 26.63 50.66
CA ILE A 903 10.06 26.35 49.25
C ILE A 903 9.41 27.52 48.47
N PRO A 904 8.57 28.41 49.05
CA PRO A 904 7.96 29.49 48.29
C PRO A 904 8.94 30.59 47.83
N GLU A 905 9.97 30.90 48.62
CA GLU A 905 10.97 31.95 48.29
C GLU A 905 11.94 31.51 47.18
N ILE A 906 12.16 30.19 47.04
CA ILE A 906 13.07 29.54 46.08
C ILE A 906 12.48 29.46 44.65
N ARG A 907 11.19 29.77 44.47
CA ARG A 907 10.49 29.61 43.18
C ARG A 907 10.65 30.79 42.22
N THR A 908 11.05 31.94 42.76
CA THR A 908 11.49 33.15 42.01
C THR A 908 12.93 32.96 41.59
#